data_AF-A0A521H3A2-F1
#
_entry.id   AF-A0A521H3A2-F1
#
_cell.length_a   1.000
_cell.length_b   1.000
_cell.length_c   1.000
_cell.angle_alpha   90.00
_cell.angle_beta   90.00
_cell.angle_gamma   90.00
#
_symmetry.space_group_name_H-M   'P 1'
#
loop_
_entity.id
_entity.type
_entity.pdbx_description
1 polymer ?
#
loop_
_entity_poly.entity_id
_entity_poly.type
_entity_poly.pdbx_seq_one_letter_code
_entity_poly.pdbx_strand_id
1 'polypeptide(L)'
;MFLTAAAVAQEPEDVYENATFAFRVRAPGPGWALLPNEGGESVTLTVYRPESGGTVGATVRVAWRLEEGDAEALLADARARAEENAALEGLEECSDRVGGRETPGLTVLYTPPNAPRLRVRQYYVVAAGAQYVLECHAPVEEYERHEPDFRRFLGSFELLPRTDEMEEERDLAALAGRCGSEVAWAQSWEEAAERARAEGKLIAVTAWMYPGFDLSDEIRSGPFMDLRVLGAVRTRCVPWRFRRGEAPFEGQDSYGMGPNTFGAALLLVSPEGQVVAETAAVEPNAVYEFLRETLARHPEYPGAGVPAQGDALERAAAHLQRGEHEAAEALLQGDSSGQARRLRADLLRRRRDGAGALAELALAREGADPASAAELDLEEAELRIALGQAKEAGRLLRRLAERGGAEDAAAGYWLGAQAWEREDQEEAERRWRGVIREHPDSRWAWLAAAELRSTAFGLTPDGPDLRWPAPPRLAALRVPEGQPAAGAPLEEVESAAVAWLLAAQQPDGSWISPTELSTAPYEATDSIKDAISALCGMALLAQDGREECRKAAENALAYLMAARLRSRLKPQSAPFMDYSVWSLPFQLWFCADALDAKLGSRARLAKVAADILDELERKQMPGGGWSYFRSTNPAAGDAPATLSTSFVTAAEVLALVRARQAGIAPPARMLEAALDCLERMREEPGSYAYMLDTGQLAGQRAVFNAEAAGRGPLIELALLRGGRGSVERVRAALERFGEHAAVFDRQRGKALMHAGPEGQGCHYLLFDYAFAAAAAAELPEAEREPHRARLRGLVLACRSAEGAFRDTPITGWAYGTAMALRALADLAPPR
;
A
#
# COMPACT_ATOMS: atom_id res chain seq x y z
N MET A 1 -16.02 -8.57 8.97
CA MET A 1 -15.34 -8.28 10.26
C MET A 1 -14.65 -6.95 10.06
N PHE A 2 -15.39 -5.85 10.20
CA PHE A 2 -14.90 -4.52 9.85
C PHE A 2 -13.89 -4.08 10.90
N LEU A 3 -12.64 -3.87 10.48
CA LEU A 3 -11.66 -3.11 11.25
C LEU A 3 -12.23 -1.71 11.46
N THR A 4 -12.73 -1.44 12.66
CA THR A 4 -13.05 -0.09 13.11
C THR A 4 -11.75 0.69 13.22
N ALA A 5 -11.57 1.68 12.34
CA ALA A 5 -10.55 2.71 12.51
C ALA A 5 -10.76 3.38 13.88
N ALA A 6 -9.75 3.32 14.75
CA ALA A 6 -9.88 3.71 16.16
C ALA A 6 -9.33 5.13 16.37
N ALA A 7 -10.12 6.17 16.09
CA ALA A 7 -9.78 7.56 16.44
C ALA A 7 -10.00 7.88 17.93
N VAL A 8 -9.20 8.83 18.42
CA VAL A 8 -9.03 9.28 19.80
C VAL A 8 -10.32 9.89 20.37
N ALA A 9 -10.80 9.42 21.53
CA ALA A 9 -11.71 10.26 22.32
C ALA A 9 -10.90 11.40 22.96
N GLN A 10 -11.01 12.58 22.36
CA GLN A 10 -10.90 13.85 23.06
C GLN A 10 -11.89 13.86 24.25
N GLU A 11 -11.69 14.70 25.27
CA GLU A 11 -12.76 14.97 26.25
C GLU A 11 -14.05 15.22 25.45
N PRO A 12 -15.21 14.64 25.82
CA PRO A 12 -16.35 14.58 24.91
C PRO A 12 -16.86 15.99 24.68
N GLU A 13 -16.37 16.61 23.60
CA GLU A 13 -17.19 17.52 22.85
C GLU A 13 -18.37 16.65 22.44
N ASP A 14 -19.51 16.83 23.12
CA ASP A 14 -20.75 16.18 22.72
C ASP A 14 -21.13 16.58 21.28
N VAL A 15 -20.44 17.55 20.68
CA VAL A 15 -20.67 18.11 19.36
C VAL A 15 -19.49 17.79 18.46
N TYR A 16 -19.79 17.27 17.28
CA TYR A 16 -18.84 17.19 16.18
C TYR A 16 -19.19 18.24 15.13
N GLU A 17 -18.18 18.96 14.66
CA GLU A 17 -18.30 19.91 13.57
C GLU A 17 -17.26 19.58 12.50
N ASN A 18 -17.72 19.48 11.25
CA ASN A 18 -16.84 19.38 10.10
C ASN A 18 -17.04 20.61 9.23
N ALA A 19 -16.01 21.46 9.20
CA ALA A 19 -16.02 22.69 8.41
C ALA A 19 -16.05 22.39 6.91
N THR A 20 -15.27 21.41 6.44
CA THR A 20 -15.16 21.04 5.01
C THR A 20 -16.50 20.72 4.37
N PHE A 21 -17.31 19.92 5.04
CA PHE A 21 -18.63 19.51 4.58
C PHE A 21 -19.77 20.28 5.27
N ALA A 22 -19.49 21.41 5.94
CA ALA A 22 -20.46 22.26 6.65
C ALA A 22 -21.58 21.51 7.36
N PHE A 23 -21.22 20.62 8.27
CA PHE A 23 -22.23 20.05 9.15
C PHE A 23 -21.74 19.99 10.59
N ARG A 24 -22.71 20.04 11.48
CA ARG A 24 -22.53 19.82 12.90
C ARG A 24 -23.57 18.82 13.38
N VAL A 25 -23.20 17.97 14.32
CA VAL A 25 -24.11 17.01 14.95
C VAL A 25 -23.69 16.76 16.39
N ARG A 26 -24.63 16.37 17.26
CA ARG A 26 -24.40 16.10 18.67
C ARG A 26 -24.61 14.63 19.00
N ALA A 27 -23.79 14.07 19.89
CA ALA A 27 -24.04 12.79 20.51
C ALA A 27 -25.39 12.77 21.24
N PRO A 28 -26.12 11.63 21.28
CA PRO A 28 -27.42 11.55 21.95
C PRO A 28 -27.44 11.90 23.44
N GLY A 29 -26.30 11.82 24.13
CA GLY A 29 -26.15 12.09 25.56
C GLY A 29 -25.06 11.25 26.21
N PRO A 30 -25.00 11.22 27.56
CA PRO A 30 -23.96 10.49 28.30
C PRO A 30 -23.91 9.00 27.93
N GLY A 31 -22.71 8.46 27.77
CA GLY A 31 -22.48 7.05 27.40
C GLY A 31 -22.39 6.80 25.89
N TRP A 32 -22.45 7.85 25.07
CA TRP A 32 -22.17 7.78 23.64
C TRP A 32 -20.80 8.39 23.35
N ALA A 33 -20.07 7.79 22.41
CA ALA A 33 -18.78 8.25 21.92
C ALA A 33 -18.90 8.69 20.45
N LEU A 34 -18.20 9.76 20.08
CA LEU A 34 -18.04 10.24 18.72
C LEU A 34 -16.72 9.72 18.15
N LEU A 35 -16.75 9.26 16.91
CA LEU A 35 -15.62 8.65 16.22
C LEU A 35 -15.60 9.13 14.77
N PRO A 36 -14.97 10.29 14.50
CA PRO A 36 -14.80 10.77 13.14
C PRO A 36 -13.76 9.93 12.40
N ASN A 37 -14.10 9.58 11.17
CA ASN A 37 -13.21 9.05 10.16
C ASN A 37 -13.26 10.02 8.99
N GLU A 38 -12.35 10.99 9.01
CA GLU A 38 -12.32 12.02 7.98
C GLU A 38 -11.57 11.51 6.76
N GLY A 39 -12.25 11.62 5.63
CA GLY A 39 -11.61 11.50 4.35
C GLY A 39 -11.89 12.64 3.39
N GLY A 40 -10.84 13.11 2.75
CA GLY A 40 -10.81 13.99 1.61
C GLY A 40 -11.89 13.67 0.59
N GLU A 41 -12.13 12.42 0.18
CA GLU A 41 -13.28 12.15 -0.71
C GLU A 41 -14.62 12.00 0.03
N SER A 42 -14.60 11.59 1.30
CA SER A 42 -15.81 11.47 2.14
C SER A 42 -15.48 11.42 3.64
N VAL A 43 -16.29 12.05 4.49
CA VAL A 43 -16.19 11.95 5.95
C VAL A 43 -17.24 11.00 6.49
N THR A 44 -16.85 10.12 7.41
CA THR A 44 -17.77 9.25 8.17
C THR A 44 -17.63 9.52 9.66
N LEU A 45 -18.62 10.13 10.29
CA LEU A 45 -18.71 10.22 11.74
C LEU A 45 -19.52 9.04 12.27
N THR A 46 -18.92 8.19 13.09
CA THR A 46 -19.64 7.14 13.84
C THR A 46 -19.92 7.61 15.25
N VAL A 47 -21.13 7.40 15.75
CA VAL A 47 -21.59 7.73 17.09
C VAL A 47 -22.11 6.46 17.73
N TYR A 48 -21.46 5.93 18.75
CA TYR A 48 -21.78 4.59 19.24
C TYR A 48 -21.74 4.50 20.76
N ARG A 49 -22.36 3.43 21.30
CA ARG A 49 -22.28 3.08 22.71
C ARG A 49 -21.14 2.09 22.93
N PRO A 50 -20.03 2.45 23.62
CA PRO A 50 -18.88 1.57 23.79
C PRO A 50 -19.23 0.21 24.40
N GLU A 51 -20.16 0.18 25.36
CA GLU A 51 -20.63 -1.05 26.03
C GLU A 51 -21.38 -2.02 25.13
N SER A 52 -21.88 -1.55 23.97
CA SER A 52 -22.57 -2.40 22.99
C SER A 52 -21.62 -3.12 22.03
N GLY A 53 -20.31 -2.81 22.10
CA GLY A 53 -19.33 -3.28 21.11
C GLY A 53 -19.64 -2.78 19.69
N GLY A 54 -20.31 -1.64 19.55
CA GLY A 54 -20.68 -1.05 18.26
C GLY A 54 -21.98 -1.56 17.64
N THR A 55 -22.68 -2.49 18.29
CA THR A 55 -23.98 -3.00 17.78
C THR A 55 -25.12 -1.98 17.92
N VAL A 56 -24.96 -0.96 18.77
CA VAL A 56 -25.86 0.18 18.90
C VAL A 56 -25.10 1.46 18.54
N GLY A 57 -25.54 2.13 17.47
CA GLY A 57 -24.85 3.27 16.92
C GLY A 57 -25.71 4.13 15.98
N ALA A 58 -25.15 5.27 15.61
CA ALA A 58 -25.62 6.14 14.55
C ALA A 58 -24.41 6.66 13.77
N THR A 59 -24.58 7.02 12.50
CA THR A 59 -23.47 7.42 11.64
C THR A 59 -23.89 8.61 10.76
N VAL A 60 -23.01 9.58 10.53
CA VAL A 60 -23.13 10.55 9.42
C VAL A 60 -22.07 10.22 8.40
N ARG A 61 -22.45 9.81 7.19
CA ARG A 61 -21.55 9.67 6.04
C ARG A 61 -21.78 10.84 5.11
N VAL A 62 -20.75 11.58 4.73
CA VAL A 62 -20.84 12.70 3.79
C VAL A 62 -19.79 12.58 2.71
N ALA A 63 -20.15 12.89 1.47
CA ALA A 63 -19.23 12.98 0.34
C ALA A 63 -19.68 14.11 -0.60
N TRP A 64 -18.73 14.65 -1.38
CA TRP A 64 -19.08 15.59 -2.44
C TRP A 64 -19.91 14.89 -3.52
N ARG A 65 -21.00 15.52 -3.95
CA ARG A 65 -21.88 15.04 -5.03
C ARG A 65 -21.61 15.88 -6.28
N LEU A 66 -20.99 15.25 -7.27
CA LEU A 66 -20.59 15.91 -8.53
C LEU A 66 -21.73 15.97 -9.56
N GLU A 67 -22.77 15.15 -9.40
CA GLU A 67 -23.96 15.11 -10.27
C GLU A 67 -25.18 15.77 -9.61
N GLU A 68 -26.05 16.38 -10.41
CA GLU A 68 -27.33 16.92 -9.92
C GLU A 68 -28.26 15.81 -9.46
N GLY A 69 -28.81 15.93 -8.25
CA GLY A 69 -29.88 15.07 -7.76
C GLY A 69 -30.31 15.46 -6.36
N ASP A 70 -31.48 15.00 -5.95
CA ASP A 70 -32.05 15.28 -4.63
C ASP A 70 -31.95 14.05 -3.71
N ALA A 71 -32.59 14.15 -2.54
CA ALA A 71 -32.63 13.06 -1.56
C ALA A 71 -33.43 11.85 -2.06
N GLU A 72 -34.42 12.05 -2.92
CA GLU A 72 -35.25 10.98 -3.50
C GLU A 72 -34.43 10.13 -4.48
N ALA A 73 -33.57 10.77 -5.28
CA ALA A 73 -32.63 10.05 -6.14
C ALA A 73 -31.68 9.15 -5.33
N LEU A 74 -31.17 9.64 -4.19
CA LEU A 74 -30.30 8.83 -3.32
C LEU A 74 -31.05 7.67 -2.68
N LEU A 75 -32.31 7.89 -2.28
CA LEU A 75 -33.17 6.83 -1.78
C LEU A 75 -33.38 5.75 -2.84
N ALA A 76 -33.68 6.14 -4.09
CA ALA A 76 -33.85 5.20 -5.19
C ALA A 76 -32.59 4.36 -5.46
N ASP A 77 -31.41 5.00 -5.47
CA ASP A 77 -30.13 4.31 -5.67
C ASP A 77 -29.79 3.38 -4.49
N ALA A 78 -30.07 3.80 -3.26
CA ALA A 78 -29.88 2.97 -2.08
C ALA A 78 -30.82 1.77 -2.08
N ARG A 79 -32.07 1.98 -2.49
CA ARG A 79 -33.08 0.93 -2.61
C ARG A 79 -32.66 -0.12 -3.65
N ALA A 80 -32.25 0.29 -4.83
CA ALA A 80 -31.78 -0.62 -5.88
C ALA A 80 -30.61 -1.49 -5.38
N ARG A 81 -29.61 -0.87 -4.74
CA ARG A 81 -28.48 -1.60 -4.15
C ARG A 81 -28.88 -2.54 -3.02
N ALA A 82 -29.90 -2.18 -2.24
CA ALA A 82 -30.40 -3.03 -1.16
C ALA A 82 -31.17 -4.24 -1.68
N GLU A 83 -31.96 -4.08 -2.76
CA GLU A 83 -32.69 -5.16 -3.43
C GLU A 83 -31.74 -6.20 -4.06
N GLU A 84 -30.56 -5.78 -4.51
CA GLU A 84 -29.52 -6.66 -5.06
C GLU A 84 -28.70 -7.40 -3.98
N ASN A 85 -28.78 -6.95 -2.72
CA ASN A 85 -27.96 -7.49 -1.64
C ASN A 85 -28.72 -8.56 -0.84
N ALA A 86 -28.39 -9.84 -1.07
CA ALA A 86 -29.02 -10.97 -0.39
C ALA A 86 -28.86 -10.99 1.15
N ALA A 87 -27.96 -10.18 1.73
CA ALA A 87 -27.80 -10.05 3.19
C ALA A 87 -28.75 -9.03 3.83
N LEU A 88 -29.53 -8.29 3.04
CA LEU A 88 -30.51 -7.31 3.50
C LEU A 88 -31.94 -7.85 3.31
N GLU A 89 -32.77 -7.68 4.33
CA GLU A 89 -34.16 -8.11 4.35
C GLU A 89 -35.07 -6.97 4.84
N GLY A 90 -36.38 -7.09 4.62
CA GLY A 90 -37.35 -6.17 5.24
C GLY A 90 -37.17 -4.71 4.84
N LEU A 91 -36.92 -4.50 3.54
CA LEU A 91 -36.76 -3.18 2.92
C LEU A 91 -38.06 -2.38 3.02
N GLU A 92 -38.03 -1.27 3.76
CA GLU A 92 -39.18 -0.39 3.95
C GLU A 92 -38.74 1.07 3.80
N GLU A 93 -39.34 1.81 2.86
CA GLU A 93 -39.15 3.26 2.78
C GLU A 93 -39.71 3.92 4.04
N CYS A 94 -39.00 4.91 4.56
CA CYS A 94 -39.40 5.66 5.75
C CYS A 94 -39.13 7.15 5.57
N SER A 95 -39.64 7.96 6.49
CA SER A 95 -39.35 9.39 6.56
C SER A 95 -39.32 9.80 8.04
N ASP A 96 -38.40 10.69 8.40
CA ASP A 96 -38.35 11.31 9.72
C ASP A 96 -37.74 12.72 9.62
N ARG A 97 -37.66 13.43 10.74
CA ARG A 97 -37.05 14.75 10.83
C ARG A 97 -35.56 14.67 11.12
N VAL A 98 -34.75 15.11 10.17
CA VAL A 98 -33.30 15.32 10.33
C VAL A 98 -33.02 16.81 10.34
N GLY A 99 -32.43 17.33 11.42
CA GLY A 99 -32.19 18.77 11.57
C GLY A 99 -33.45 19.63 11.43
N GLY A 100 -34.61 19.08 11.83
CA GLY A 100 -35.92 19.73 11.69
C GLY A 100 -36.56 19.63 10.30
N ARG A 101 -35.90 19.01 9.31
CA ARG A 101 -36.39 18.84 7.93
C ARG A 101 -36.97 17.45 7.72
N GLU A 102 -38.11 17.36 7.06
CA GLU A 102 -38.64 16.07 6.63
C GLU A 102 -37.71 15.45 5.59
N THR A 103 -37.25 14.23 5.85
CA THR A 103 -36.13 13.62 5.12
C THR A 103 -36.49 12.18 4.77
N PRO A 104 -36.44 11.81 3.47
CA PRO A 104 -36.72 10.45 3.05
C PRO A 104 -35.61 9.49 3.51
N GLY A 105 -35.98 8.24 3.69
CA GLY A 105 -35.11 7.24 4.27
C GLY A 105 -35.51 5.81 3.92
N LEU A 106 -34.67 4.89 4.35
CA LEU A 106 -34.78 3.46 4.10
C LEU A 106 -34.52 2.70 5.39
N THR A 107 -35.42 1.78 5.74
CA THR A 107 -35.24 0.80 6.80
C THR A 107 -34.88 -0.54 6.19
N VAL A 108 -33.82 -1.17 6.71
CA VAL A 108 -33.43 -2.54 6.35
C VAL A 108 -33.11 -3.34 7.60
N LEU A 109 -33.27 -4.66 7.48
CA LEU A 109 -32.78 -5.63 8.45
C LEU A 109 -31.50 -6.23 7.90
N TYR A 110 -30.42 -6.11 8.64
CA TYR A 110 -29.11 -6.63 8.27
C TYR A 110 -28.70 -7.72 9.28
N THR A 111 -28.27 -8.88 8.79
CA THR A 111 -27.75 -9.95 9.65
C THR A 111 -26.24 -10.07 9.42
N PRO A 112 -25.40 -9.46 10.28
CA PRO A 112 -23.96 -9.58 10.12
C PRO A 112 -23.50 -11.00 10.49
N PRO A 113 -22.43 -11.51 9.87
CA PRO A 113 -21.82 -12.77 10.29
C PRO A 113 -21.40 -12.72 11.76
N ASN A 114 -21.88 -13.67 12.57
CA ASN A 114 -21.57 -13.80 14.01
C ASN A 114 -22.05 -12.64 14.90
N ALA A 115 -23.08 -11.90 14.51
CA ALA A 115 -23.66 -10.81 15.28
C ALA A 115 -25.19 -10.90 15.32
N PRO A 116 -25.87 -10.25 16.30
CA PRO A 116 -27.32 -10.20 16.31
C PRO A 116 -27.85 -9.49 15.07
N ARG A 117 -29.04 -9.88 14.63
CA ARG A 117 -29.76 -9.21 13.54
C ARG A 117 -30.00 -7.75 13.93
N LEU A 118 -29.59 -6.83 13.07
CA LEU A 118 -29.69 -5.39 13.29
C LEU A 118 -30.86 -4.84 12.48
N ARG A 119 -31.57 -3.87 13.07
CA ARG A 119 -32.41 -2.94 12.33
C ARG A 119 -31.58 -1.69 12.04
N VAL A 120 -31.53 -1.29 10.77
CA VAL A 120 -30.79 -0.13 10.29
C VAL A 120 -31.78 0.82 9.62
N ARG A 121 -31.80 2.09 10.05
CA ARG A 121 -32.53 3.17 9.37
C ARG A 121 -31.54 4.17 8.79
N GLN A 122 -31.66 4.46 7.51
CA GLN A 122 -30.85 5.45 6.79
C GLN A 122 -31.73 6.60 6.33
N TYR A 123 -31.21 7.83 6.39
CA TYR A 123 -31.87 9.06 5.95
C TYR A 123 -30.95 9.83 5.02
N TYR A 124 -31.49 10.36 3.93
CA TYR A 124 -30.71 10.97 2.86
C TYR A 124 -30.93 12.47 2.82
N VAL A 125 -29.86 13.25 3.01
CA VAL A 125 -29.90 14.70 2.89
C VAL A 125 -28.98 15.10 1.74
N VAL A 126 -29.46 15.98 0.86
CA VAL A 126 -28.62 16.63 -0.15
C VAL A 126 -28.65 18.11 0.12
N ALA A 127 -27.48 18.69 0.30
CA ALA A 127 -27.35 20.12 0.50
C ALA A 127 -25.97 20.57 0.05
N ALA A 128 -25.89 21.76 -0.55
CA ALA A 128 -24.62 22.41 -0.82
C ALA A 128 -23.64 21.51 -1.61
N GLY A 129 -24.13 20.78 -2.63
CA GLY A 129 -23.28 19.93 -3.48
C GLY A 129 -22.64 18.74 -2.75
N ALA A 130 -23.11 18.42 -1.54
CA ALA A 130 -22.73 17.24 -0.79
C ALA A 130 -23.96 16.37 -0.53
N GLN A 131 -23.71 15.07 -0.41
CA GLN A 131 -24.70 14.09 0.02
C GLN A 131 -24.36 13.63 1.43
N TYR A 132 -25.36 13.57 2.30
CA TYR A 132 -25.24 13.08 3.67
C TYR A 132 -26.17 11.88 3.85
N VAL A 133 -25.64 10.80 4.39
CA VAL A 133 -26.40 9.62 4.78
C VAL A 133 -26.30 9.50 6.30
N LEU A 134 -27.41 9.77 6.98
CA LEU A 134 -27.51 9.57 8.42
C LEU A 134 -28.08 8.20 8.69
N GLU A 135 -27.36 7.37 9.44
CA GLU A 135 -27.74 6.00 9.76
C GLU A 135 -27.97 5.87 11.26
N CYS A 136 -28.91 5.03 11.68
CA CYS A 136 -29.13 4.61 13.05
C CYS A 136 -29.34 3.10 13.08
N HIS A 137 -28.63 2.39 13.95
CA HIS A 137 -28.67 0.93 14.02
C HIS A 137 -28.65 0.40 15.45
N ALA A 138 -29.37 -0.70 15.67
CA ALA A 138 -29.39 -1.46 16.91
C ALA A 138 -29.88 -2.90 16.64
N PRO A 139 -29.65 -3.87 17.55
CA PRO A 139 -30.34 -5.16 17.50
C PRO A 139 -31.85 -4.98 17.39
N VAL A 140 -32.52 -5.82 16.60
CA VAL A 140 -33.96 -5.69 16.32
C VAL A 140 -34.80 -5.60 17.60
N GLU A 141 -34.44 -6.37 18.62
CA GLU A 141 -35.13 -6.45 19.91
C GLU A 141 -34.88 -5.21 20.80
N GLU A 142 -33.81 -4.46 20.53
CA GLU A 142 -33.38 -3.31 21.33
C GLU A 142 -33.62 -1.97 20.63
N TYR A 143 -33.97 -1.96 19.35
CA TYR A 143 -34.07 -0.73 18.55
C TYR A 143 -35.02 0.30 19.16
N GLU A 144 -36.22 -0.13 19.58
CA GLU A 144 -37.23 0.78 20.16
C GLU A 144 -36.76 1.42 21.47
N ARG A 145 -35.90 0.74 22.23
CA ARG A 145 -35.31 1.27 23.46
C ARG A 145 -34.36 2.44 23.17
N HIS A 146 -33.68 2.40 22.03
CA HIS A 146 -32.70 3.41 21.60
C HIS A 146 -33.27 4.47 20.66
N GLU A 147 -34.51 4.31 20.18
CA GLU A 147 -35.17 5.28 19.30
C GLU A 147 -35.17 6.73 19.86
N PRO A 148 -35.38 6.98 21.16
CA PRO A 148 -35.26 8.34 21.71
C PRO A 148 -33.86 8.94 21.59
N ASP A 149 -32.81 8.11 21.69
CA ASP A 149 -31.42 8.54 21.53
C ASP A 149 -31.15 8.89 20.07
N PHE A 150 -31.60 8.04 19.12
CA PHE A 150 -31.49 8.28 17.69
C PHE A 150 -32.22 9.56 17.26
N ARG A 151 -33.43 9.83 17.77
CA ARG A 151 -34.14 11.09 17.47
C ARG A 151 -33.39 12.32 17.99
N ARG A 152 -32.69 12.23 19.13
CA ARG A 152 -31.85 13.33 19.62
C ARG A 152 -30.64 13.57 18.70
N PHE A 153 -30.00 12.51 18.24
CA PHE A 153 -28.92 12.60 17.25
C PHE A 153 -29.40 13.22 15.94
N LEU A 154 -30.42 12.65 15.30
CA LEU A 154 -30.97 13.15 14.03
C LEU A 154 -31.47 14.60 14.15
N GLY A 155 -32.11 14.95 15.27
CA GLY A 155 -32.58 16.30 15.55
C GLY A 155 -31.47 17.32 15.79
N SER A 156 -30.26 16.87 16.14
CA SER A 156 -29.10 17.73 16.36
C SER A 156 -28.28 18.03 15.10
N PHE A 157 -28.57 17.34 14.00
CA PHE A 157 -27.89 17.57 12.73
C PHE A 157 -28.20 18.98 12.21
N GLU A 158 -27.17 19.75 11.94
CA GLU A 158 -27.25 21.12 11.45
C GLU A 158 -26.34 21.28 10.25
N LEU A 159 -26.84 21.91 9.19
CA LEU A 159 -26.03 22.33 8.05
C LEU A 159 -25.52 23.74 8.33
N LEU A 160 -24.21 23.89 8.27
CA LEU A 160 -23.53 25.16 8.52
C LEU A 160 -23.54 26.03 7.24
N PRO A 161 -23.37 27.36 7.38
CA PRO A 161 -23.17 28.23 6.22
C PRO A 161 -21.94 27.81 5.43
N ARG A 162 -22.00 27.98 4.11
CA ARG A 162 -20.83 27.80 3.25
C ARG A 162 -19.79 28.89 3.51
N THR A 163 -18.53 28.50 3.56
CA THR A 163 -17.39 29.41 3.52
C THR A 163 -16.67 29.29 2.17
N ASP A 164 -15.87 30.29 1.83
CA ASP A 164 -15.09 30.29 0.58
C ASP A 164 -14.09 29.12 0.56
N GLU A 165 -13.52 28.75 1.70
CA GLU A 165 -12.59 27.61 1.81
C GLU A 165 -13.26 26.28 1.45
N MET A 166 -14.55 26.10 1.79
CA MET A 166 -15.26 24.88 1.43
C MET A 166 -15.56 24.79 -0.07
N GLU A 167 -15.86 25.93 -0.70
CA GLU A 167 -16.08 25.95 -2.14
C GLU A 167 -14.77 25.66 -2.88
N GLU A 168 -13.63 26.17 -2.38
CA GLU A 168 -12.30 25.81 -2.88
C GLU A 168 -12.04 24.30 -2.74
N GLU A 169 -12.25 23.69 -1.56
CA GLU A 169 -12.01 22.25 -1.38
C GLU A 169 -12.93 21.38 -2.24
N ARG A 170 -14.21 21.75 -2.39
CA ARG A 170 -15.12 21.07 -3.32
C ARG A 170 -14.62 21.14 -4.76
N ASP A 171 -14.19 22.31 -5.20
CA ASP A 171 -13.72 22.52 -6.57
C ASP A 171 -12.40 21.78 -6.83
N LEU A 172 -11.50 21.77 -5.85
CA LEU A 172 -10.30 20.92 -5.86
C LEU A 172 -10.68 19.44 -5.95
N ALA A 173 -11.65 18.98 -5.15
CA ALA A 173 -12.10 17.60 -5.16
C ALA A 173 -12.70 17.19 -6.52
N ALA A 174 -13.50 18.07 -7.12
CA ALA A 174 -14.07 17.86 -8.44
C ALA A 174 -12.99 17.76 -9.52
N LEU A 175 -11.98 18.63 -9.49
CA LEU A 175 -10.87 18.61 -10.45
C LEU A 175 -9.95 17.40 -10.24
N ALA A 176 -9.56 17.08 -9.01
CA ALA A 176 -8.79 15.89 -8.68
C ALA A 176 -9.54 14.61 -9.11
N GLY A 177 -10.87 14.63 -8.98
CA GLY A 177 -11.78 13.58 -9.43
C GLY A 177 -11.67 13.23 -10.92
N ARG A 178 -11.23 14.19 -11.75
CA ARG A 178 -11.02 14.03 -13.20
C ARG A 178 -9.71 13.35 -13.56
N CYS A 179 -8.78 13.15 -12.63
CA CYS A 179 -7.57 12.37 -12.91
C CYS A 179 -7.95 11.00 -13.49
N GLY A 180 -7.21 10.52 -14.48
CA GLY A 180 -7.50 9.25 -15.17
C GLY A 180 -8.79 9.22 -16.01
N SER A 181 -9.58 10.29 -16.09
CA SER A 181 -10.83 10.32 -16.91
C SER A 181 -10.60 10.25 -18.42
N GLU A 182 -9.33 10.32 -18.84
CA GLU A 182 -8.90 10.28 -20.23
C GLU A 182 -8.94 8.89 -20.88
N VAL A 183 -9.30 7.85 -20.13
CA VAL A 183 -9.61 6.53 -20.67
C VAL A 183 -11.10 6.22 -20.53
N ALA A 184 -11.61 5.42 -21.47
CA ALA A 184 -12.99 4.98 -21.46
C ALA A 184 -13.20 3.85 -20.43
N TRP A 185 -13.30 4.22 -19.16
CA TRP A 185 -13.60 3.29 -18.05
C TRP A 185 -14.90 2.54 -18.31
N ALA A 186 -14.86 1.22 -18.20
CA ALA A 186 -16.08 0.42 -18.15
C ALA A 186 -16.83 0.69 -16.83
N GLN A 187 -18.15 0.69 -16.88
CA GLN A 187 -19.02 0.97 -15.73
C GLN A 187 -19.30 -0.27 -14.89
N SER A 188 -19.22 -1.47 -15.49
CA SER A 188 -19.35 -2.76 -14.80
C SER A 188 -18.35 -3.78 -15.34
N TRP A 189 -18.20 -4.88 -14.60
CA TRP A 189 -17.39 -6.02 -15.03
C TRP A 189 -17.91 -6.62 -16.34
N GLU A 190 -19.23 -6.75 -16.49
CA GLU A 190 -19.88 -7.31 -17.68
C GLU A 190 -19.53 -6.48 -18.92
N GLU A 191 -19.63 -5.15 -18.82
CA GLU A 191 -19.24 -4.24 -19.89
C GLU A 191 -17.74 -4.38 -20.21
N ALA A 192 -16.89 -4.44 -19.18
CA ALA A 192 -15.45 -4.59 -19.35
C ALA A 192 -15.11 -5.90 -20.10
N ALA A 193 -15.73 -7.01 -19.69
CA ALA A 193 -15.54 -8.33 -20.28
C ALA A 193 -16.08 -8.41 -21.71
N GLU A 194 -17.26 -7.85 -21.98
CA GLU A 194 -17.82 -7.82 -23.34
C GLU A 194 -16.92 -7.02 -24.30
N ARG A 195 -16.51 -5.81 -23.89
CA ARG A 195 -15.57 -4.98 -24.67
C ARG A 195 -14.23 -5.68 -24.87
N ALA A 196 -13.70 -6.31 -23.83
CA ALA A 196 -12.43 -7.02 -23.91
C ALA A 196 -12.48 -8.20 -24.90
N ARG A 197 -13.58 -8.96 -24.95
CA ARG A 197 -13.79 -10.01 -25.97
C ARG A 197 -13.93 -9.43 -27.37
N ALA A 198 -14.72 -8.37 -27.52
CA ALA A 198 -14.98 -7.74 -28.81
C ALA A 198 -13.71 -7.13 -29.43
N GLU A 199 -12.86 -6.52 -28.59
CA GLU A 199 -11.66 -5.81 -29.01
C GLU A 199 -10.38 -6.69 -28.96
N GLY A 200 -10.46 -7.91 -28.43
CA GLY A 200 -9.31 -8.80 -28.24
C GLY A 200 -8.28 -8.21 -27.28
N LYS A 201 -8.74 -7.71 -26.13
CA LYS A 201 -7.93 -7.00 -25.13
C LYS A 201 -7.97 -7.72 -23.78
N LEU A 202 -6.98 -7.43 -22.94
CA LEU A 202 -7.06 -7.70 -21.50
C LEU A 202 -7.83 -6.57 -20.80
N ILE A 203 -8.29 -6.83 -19.58
CA ILE A 203 -8.92 -5.83 -18.71
C ILE A 203 -7.85 -5.33 -17.74
N ALA A 204 -7.63 -4.03 -17.69
CA ALA A 204 -6.78 -3.38 -16.69
C ALA A 204 -7.64 -3.01 -15.48
N VAL A 205 -7.60 -3.85 -14.45
CA VAL A 205 -8.38 -3.70 -13.23
C VAL A 205 -7.58 -2.92 -12.19
N THR A 206 -8.07 -1.75 -11.80
CA THR A 206 -7.48 -0.98 -10.70
C THR A 206 -8.22 -1.29 -9.40
N ALA A 207 -7.49 -1.71 -8.38
CA ALA A 207 -8.00 -1.90 -7.02
C ALA A 207 -7.34 -0.90 -6.08
N TRP A 208 -8.15 -0.08 -5.41
CA TRP A 208 -7.73 0.84 -4.35
C TRP A 208 -8.58 0.57 -3.12
N MET A 209 -8.07 -0.24 -2.19
CA MET A 209 -8.82 -0.82 -1.09
C MET A 209 -8.17 -0.46 0.24
N TYR A 210 -8.37 0.78 0.69
CA TYR A 210 -7.91 1.27 1.99
C TYR A 210 -9.10 1.61 2.91
N PRO A 211 -9.95 0.64 3.29
CA PRO A 211 -11.09 0.89 4.17
C PRO A 211 -10.63 1.55 5.47
N GLY A 212 -11.31 2.63 5.86
CA GLY A 212 -10.99 3.35 7.09
C GLY A 212 -9.80 4.32 6.98
N PHE A 213 -9.16 4.40 5.81
CA PHE A 213 -8.17 5.42 5.50
C PHE A 213 -8.66 6.28 4.37
N ASP A 214 -8.39 7.57 4.49
CA ASP A 214 -8.52 8.47 3.38
C ASP A 214 -7.17 8.76 2.77
N LEU A 215 -6.90 7.95 1.75
CA LEU A 215 -5.72 8.09 0.92
C LEU A 215 -6.20 8.46 -0.47
N SER A 216 -5.59 9.50 -1.04
CA SER A 216 -5.77 9.84 -2.45
C SER A 216 -5.53 8.61 -3.32
N ASP A 217 -6.41 8.32 -4.28
CA ASP A 217 -6.20 7.22 -5.23
C ASP A 217 -4.99 7.51 -6.13
N GLU A 218 -3.81 7.05 -5.70
CA GLU A 218 -2.53 7.28 -6.37
C GLU A 218 -2.44 6.54 -7.71
N ILE A 219 -3.24 5.50 -7.93
CA ILE A 219 -3.31 4.86 -9.25
C ILE A 219 -3.93 5.84 -10.25
N ARG A 220 -4.97 6.56 -9.83
CA ARG A 220 -5.67 7.53 -10.67
C ARG A 220 -4.84 8.79 -10.92
N SER A 221 -4.25 9.38 -9.87
CA SER A 221 -3.46 10.61 -9.96
C SER A 221 -2.01 10.39 -10.41
N GLY A 222 -1.49 9.16 -10.40
CA GLY A 222 -0.15 8.83 -10.87
C GLY A 222 -0.17 8.16 -12.25
N PRO A 223 -0.17 6.81 -12.35
CA PRO A 223 -0.04 6.09 -13.61
C PRO A 223 -1.07 6.47 -14.67
N PHE A 224 -2.32 6.72 -14.28
CA PHE A 224 -3.37 7.13 -15.23
C PHE A 224 -3.32 8.61 -15.64
N MET A 225 -2.25 9.33 -15.25
CA MET A 225 -1.90 10.65 -15.79
C MET A 225 -0.66 10.61 -16.70
N ASP A 226 0.06 9.48 -16.74
CA ASP A 226 1.21 9.26 -17.61
C ASP A 226 0.76 8.86 -19.03
N LEU A 227 1.20 9.62 -20.03
CA LEU A 227 0.82 9.42 -21.43
C LEU A 227 1.21 8.04 -21.99
N ARG A 228 2.29 7.43 -21.48
CA ARG A 228 2.77 6.13 -21.94
C ARG A 228 1.86 5.02 -21.42
N VAL A 229 1.43 5.12 -20.16
CA VAL A 229 0.46 4.22 -19.53
C VAL A 229 -0.91 4.38 -20.21
N LEU A 230 -1.38 5.61 -20.39
CA LEU A 230 -2.63 5.90 -21.10
C LEU A 230 -2.63 5.33 -22.53
N GLY A 231 -1.52 5.48 -23.26
CA GLY A 231 -1.33 4.89 -24.58
C GLY A 231 -1.51 3.37 -24.58
N ALA A 232 -0.81 2.68 -23.68
CA ALA A 232 -0.87 1.23 -23.57
C ALA A 232 -2.28 0.76 -23.19
N VAL A 233 -2.91 1.42 -22.21
CA VAL A 233 -4.27 1.10 -21.78
C VAL A 233 -5.27 1.32 -22.91
N ARG A 234 -5.30 2.49 -23.57
CA ARG A 234 -6.25 2.78 -24.66
C ARG A 234 -6.16 1.78 -25.81
N THR A 235 -4.93 1.37 -26.16
CA THR A 235 -4.69 0.55 -27.35
C THR A 235 -4.77 -0.95 -27.08
N ARG A 236 -4.47 -1.42 -25.87
CA ARG A 236 -4.33 -2.85 -25.55
C ARG A 236 -5.19 -3.35 -24.39
N CYS A 237 -5.82 -2.47 -23.63
CA CYS A 237 -6.62 -2.83 -22.46
C CYS A 237 -8.03 -2.23 -22.48
N VAL A 238 -8.91 -2.80 -21.67
CA VAL A 238 -10.16 -2.18 -21.23
C VAL A 238 -10.00 -1.79 -19.76
N PRO A 239 -9.96 -0.51 -19.40
CA PRO A 239 -9.80 -0.11 -18.00
C PRO A 239 -11.11 -0.26 -17.24
N TRP A 240 -11.01 -0.81 -16.02
CA TRP A 240 -12.14 -0.97 -15.12
C TRP A 240 -11.67 -0.79 -13.67
N ARG A 241 -12.51 -0.18 -12.84
CA ARG A 241 -12.20 0.07 -11.42
C ARG A 241 -13.01 -0.89 -10.58
N PHE A 242 -12.31 -1.74 -9.84
CA PHE A 242 -12.95 -2.71 -8.96
C PHE A 242 -13.69 -2.01 -7.82
N ARG A 243 -14.95 -2.40 -7.58
CA ARG A 243 -15.68 -2.11 -6.36
C ARG A 243 -16.02 -3.41 -5.63
N ARG A 244 -16.00 -3.37 -4.29
CA ARG A 244 -16.36 -4.52 -3.46
C ARG A 244 -17.79 -5.00 -3.80
N GLY A 245 -17.99 -6.30 -3.88
CA GLY A 245 -19.26 -6.91 -4.30
C GLY A 245 -19.35 -7.20 -5.79
N GLU A 246 -18.38 -6.77 -6.60
CA GLU A 246 -18.36 -7.04 -8.05
C GLU A 246 -17.62 -8.36 -8.36
N ALA A 247 -18.27 -9.26 -9.10
CA ALA A 247 -17.70 -10.52 -9.58
C ALA A 247 -16.61 -10.27 -10.67
N PRO A 248 -15.68 -11.22 -10.93
CA PRO A 248 -15.51 -12.56 -10.38
C PRO A 248 -14.46 -12.65 -9.25
N PHE A 249 -14.03 -11.54 -8.65
CA PHE A 249 -12.80 -11.50 -7.85
C PHE A 249 -12.95 -12.03 -6.42
N GLU A 250 -14.16 -12.21 -5.90
CA GLU A 250 -14.37 -12.65 -4.50
C GLU A 250 -13.97 -14.10 -4.24
N GLY A 251 -14.12 -14.98 -5.24
CA GLY A 251 -13.80 -16.41 -5.12
C GLY A 251 -12.30 -16.67 -4.99
N GLN A 252 -11.92 -17.69 -4.20
CA GLN A 252 -10.50 -18.08 -4.08
C GLN A 252 -9.92 -18.67 -5.37
N ASP A 253 -10.77 -19.17 -6.26
CA ASP A 253 -10.36 -19.72 -7.57
C ASP A 253 -10.04 -18.63 -8.60
N SER A 254 -10.33 -17.35 -8.31
CA SER A 254 -9.96 -16.20 -9.15
C SER A 254 -8.86 -15.36 -8.49
N TYR A 255 -9.18 -14.67 -7.40
CA TYR A 255 -8.24 -13.84 -6.65
C TYR A 255 -8.52 -13.83 -5.14
N GLY A 256 -9.78 -13.89 -4.71
CA GLY A 256 -10.14 -13.90 -3.29
C GLY A 256 -10.35 -12.52 -2.67
N MET A 257 -10.74 -11.51 -3.44
CA MET A 257 -11.00 -10.15 -2.96
C MET A 257 -12.25 -10.08 -2.06
N GLY A 258 -12.13 -10.59 -0.83
CA GLY A 258 -13.17 -10.54 0.19
C GLY A 258 -13.19 -9.24 1.01
N PRO A 259 -14.10 -9.15 2.02
CA PRO A 259 -14.30 -7.94 2.83
C PRO A 259 -13.08 -7.45 3.62
N ASN A 260 -12.11 -8.31 3.85
CA ASN A 260 -10.88 -7.98 4.59
C ASN A 260 -9.74 -7.54 3.66
N THR A 261 -9.90 -7.68 2.34
CA THR A 261 -8.87 -7.36 1.35
C THR A 261 -8.48 -5.89 1.42
N PHE A 262 -7.17 -5.65 1.38
CA PHE A 262 -6.58 -4.34 1.64
C PHE A 262 -5.37 -4.08 0.72
N GLY A 263 -5.18 -2.83 0.31
CA GLY A 263 -4.03 -2.36 -0.47
C GLY A 263 -4.39 -1.77 -1.84
N ALA A 264 -3.36 -1.49 -2.63
CA ALA A 264 -3.46 -1.04 -4.02
C ALA A 264 -2.92 -2.10 -4.98
N ALA A 265 -3.57 -2.26 -6.13
CA ALA A 265 -3.04 -3.09 -7.20
C ALA A 265 -3.55 -2.65 -8.59
N LEU A 266 -2.72 -2.91 -9.60
CA LEU A 266 -3.13 -3.00 -10.98
C LEU A 266 -3.05 -4.46 -11.42
N LEU A 267 -4.17 -5.03 -11.83
CA LEU A 267 -4.26 -6.39 -12.35
C LEU A 267 -4.53 -6.36 -13.86
N LEU A 268 -3.90 -7.27 -14.58
CA LEU A 268 -4.32 -7.61 -15.94
C LEU A 268 -5.11 -8.90 -15.90
N VAL A 269 -6.35 -8.84 -16.41
CA VAL A 269 -7.35 -9.90 -16.27
C VAL A 269 -7.91 -10.28 -17.63
N SER A 270 -8.07 -11.57 -17.88
CA SER A 270 -8.76 -12.04 -19.09
C SER A 270 -10.26 -11.71 -19.04
N PRO A 271 -10.97 -11.69 -20.18
CA PRO A 271 -12.42 -11.53 -20.20
C PRO A 271 -13.21 -12.64 -19.48
N GLU A 272 -12.54 -13.71 -19.06
CA GLU A 272 -13.08 -14.83 -18.30
C GLU A 272 -12.82 -14.68 -16.78
N GLY A 273 -12.19 -13.57 -16.35
CA GLY A 273 -11.95 -13.30 -14.94
C GLY A 273 -10.65 -13.88 -14.38
N GLN A 274 -9.77 -14.39 -15.24
CA GLN A 274 -8.49 -14.94 -14.81
C GLN A 274 -7.43 -13.84 -14.72
N VAL A 275 -6.82 -13.67 -13.55
CA VAL A 275 -5.71 -12.73 -13.35
C VAL A 275 -4.46 -13.32 -13.99
N VAL A 276 -3.94 -12.68 -15.04
CA VAL A 276 -2.75 -13.15 -15.77
C VAL A 276 -1.46 -12.51 -15.24
N ALA A 277 -1.56 -11.31 -14.68
CA ALA A 277 -0.46 -10.64 -14.00
C ALA A 277 -0.97 -9.56 -13.04
N GLU A 278 -0.13 -9.19 -12.08
CA GLU A 278 -0.44 -8.18 -11.08
C GLU A 278 0.79 -7.39 -10.64
N THR A 279 0.56 -6.15 -10.20
CA THR A 279 1.58 -5.31 -9.56
C THR A 279 0.96 -4.46 -8.45
N ALA A 280 1.71 -4.27 -7.37
CA ALA A 280 1.39 -3.31 -6.30
C ALA A 280 1.98 -1.91 -6.58
N ALA A 281 2.72 -1.74 -7.67
CA ALA A 281 3.37 -0.48 -7.99
C ALA A 281 2.36 0.59 -8.41
N VAL A 282 2.51 1.78 -7.83
CA VAL A 282 1.76 2.99 -8.19
C VAL A 282 2.63 4.03 -8.89
N GLU A 283 3.94 3.77 -9.03
CA GLU A 283 4.86 4.66 -9.74
C GLU A 283 4.71 4.49 -11.27
N PRO A 284 4.51 5.56 -12.06
CA PRO A 284 4.22 5.46 -13.49
C PRO A 284 5.25 4.69 -14.34
N ASN A 285 6.56 4.83 -14.08
CA ASN A 285 7.58 4.09 -14.85
C ASN A 285 7.50 2.59 -14.57
N ALA A 286 7.29 2.19 -13.32
CA ALA A 286 7.06 0.80 -12.94
C ALA A 286 5.80 0.21 -13.60
N VAL A 287 4.69 0.96 -13.58
CA VAL A 287 3.43 0.52 -14.21
C VAL A 287 3.57 0.41 -15.73
N TYR A 288 4.27 1.34 -16.37
CA TYR A 288 4.51 1.27 -17.81
C TYR A 288 5.31 0.03 -18.21
N GLU A 289 6.39 -0.30 -17.49
CA GLU A 289 7.18 -1.50 -17.76
C GLU A 289 6.36 -2.78 -17.50
N PHE A 290 5.57 -2.82 -16.43
CA PHE A 290 4.67 -3.92 -16.13
C PHE A 290 3.66 -4.17 -17.27
N LEU A 291 3.00 -3.12 -17.75
CA LEU A 291 2.06 -3.20 -18.87
C LEU A 291 2.76 -3.67 -20.14
N ARG A 292 3.89 -3.05 -20.50
CA ARG A 292 4.64 -3.37 -21.72
C ARG A 292 5.10 -4.83 -21.74
N GLU A 293 5.73 -5.29 -20.67
CA GLU A 293 6.25 -6.66 -20.58
C GLU A 293 5.13 -7.69 -20.56
N THR A 294 4.06 -7.43 -19.81
CA THR A 294 2.94 -8.37 -19.72
C THR A 294 2.18 -8.46 -21.04
N LEU A 295 1.85 -7.32 -21.67
CA LEU A 295 1.12 -7.31 -22.94
C LEU A 295 1.94 -7.94 -24.09
N ALA A 296 3.27 -7.88 -24.04
CA ALA A 296 4.14 -8.56 -24.99
C ALA A 296 4.11 -10.10 -24.83
N ARG A 297 3.91 -10.60 -23.60
CA ARG A 297 3.78 -12.04 -23.29
C ARG A 297 2.42 -12.63 -23.62
N HIS A 298 1.43 -11.77 -23.86
CA HIS A 298 0.04 -12.15 -24.17
C HIS A 298 -0.37 -11.71 -25.59
N PRO A 299 0.28 -12.23 -26.65
CA PRO A 299 -0.05 -11.88 -28.04
C PRO A 299 -1.46 -12.30 -28.46
N GLU A 300 -2.11 -13.22 -27.73
CA GLU A 300 -3.50 -13.62 -27.90
C GLU A 300 -4.50 -12.50 -27.57
N TYR A 301 -4.06 -11.43 -26.88
CA TYR A 301 -4.83 -10.20 -26.65
C TYR A 301 -4.15 -8.99 -27.35
N PRO A 302 -4.17 -8.93 -28.69
CA PRO A 302 -3.42 -7.94 -29.46
C PRO A 302 -4.04 -6.53 -29.44
N GLY A 303 -5.30 -6.39 -29.02
CA GLY A 303 -6.11 -5.19 -29.24
C GLY A 303 -6.25 -4.83 -30.73
N ALA A 304 -6.66 -3.59 -31.01
CA ALA A 304 -6.67 -3.07 -32.37
C ALA A 304 -5.22 -2.92 -32.88
N GLY A 305 -4.83 -3.73 -33.86
CA GLY A 305 -3.48 -3.70 -34.44
C GLY A 305 -3.16 -2.38 -35.16
N VAL A 306 -1.86 -2.10 -35.35
CA VAL A 306 -1.42 -0.96 -36.17
C VAL A 306 -1.68 -1.28 -37.65
N PRO A 307 -2.41 -0.44 -38.40
CA PRO A 307 -2.64 -0.65 -39.82
C PRO A 307 -1.33 -0.83 -40.60
N ALA A 308 -1.28 -1.84 -41.48
CA ALA A 308 -0.09 -2.11 -42.29
C ALA A 308 0.14 -1.08 -43.40
N GLN A 309 -0.94 -0.39 -43.82
CA GLN A 309 -0.91 0.70 -44.79
C GLN A 309 -0.96 2.03 -44.05
N GLY A 310 -0.26 3.05 -44.57
CA GLY A 310 -0.20 4.38 -43.97
C GLY A 310 1.23 4.93 -43.91
N ASP A 311 1.34 6.16 -43.41
CA ASP A 311 2.62 6.82 -43.20
C ASP A 311 3.47 6.09 -42.14
N ALA A 312 4.79 6.02 -42.37
CA ALA A 312 5.69 5.28 -41.50
C ALA A 312 5.82 5.91 -40.10
N LEU A 313 5.76 7.24 -40.00
CA LEU A 313 5.87 7.97 -38.74
C LEU A 313 4.58 7.85 -37.92
N GLU A 314 3.42 7.90 -38.56
CA GLU A 314 2.12 7.61 -37.91
C GLU A 314 2.11 6.20 -37.32
N ARG A 315 2.60 5.21 -38.09
CA ARG A 315 2.71 3.82 -37.63
C ARG A 315 3.72 3.66 -36.49
N ALA A 316 4.87 4.34 -36.57
CA ALA A 316 5.85 4.35 -35.49
C ALA A 316 5.25 4.93 -34.20
N ALA A 317 4.54 6.06 -34.29
CA ALA A 317 3.84 6.66 -33.16
C ALA A 317 2.80 5.70 -32.56
N ALA A 318 2.02 5.01 -33.40
CA ALA A 318 1.04 4.01 -32.95
C ALA A 318 1.70 2.82 -32.22
N HIS A 319 2.85 2.33 -32.71
CA HIS A 319 3.62 1.29 -32.02
C HIS A 319 4.18 1.78 -30.68
N LEU A 320 4.64 3.03 -30.58
CA LEU A 320 5.08 3.62 -29.29
C LEU A 320 3.93 3.70 -28.28
N GLN A 321 2.73 4.11 -28.71
CA GLN A 321 1.54 4.11 -27.86
C GLN A 321 1.20 2.70 -27.34
N ARG A 322 1.44 1.66 -28.16
CA ARG A 322 1.23 0.25 -27.78
C ARG A 322 2.37 -0.36 -26.96
N GLY A 323 3.48 0.36 -26.74
CA GLY A 323 4.68 -0.16 -26.07
C GLY A 323 5.52 -1.12 -26.94
N GLU A 324 5.30 -1.16 -28.25
CA GLU A 324 5.97 -2.04 -29.21
C GLU A 324 7.25 -1.38 -29.73
N HIS A 325 8.23 -1.21 -28.84
CA HIS A 325 9.46 -0.43 -29.07
C HIS A 325 10.26 -0.86 -30.31
N GLU A 326 10.47 -2.15 -30.49
CA GLU A 326 11.25 -2.69 -31.63
C GLU A 326 10.58 -2.40 -32.98
N ALA A 327 9.25 -2.47 -33.03
CA ALA A 327 8.49 -2.18 -34.25
C ALA A 327 8.55 -0.69 -34.61
N ALA A 328 8.45 0.18 -33.59
CA ALA A 328 8.62 1.62 -33.78
C ALA A 328 10.04 1.96 -34.25
N GLU A 329 11.07 1.37 -33.63
CA GLU A 329 12.47 1.59 -34.00
C GLU A 329 12.72 1.23 -35.46
N ALA A 330 12.26 0.06 -35.91
CA ALA A 330 12.43 -0.40 -37.28
C ALA A 330 11.82 0.57 -38.32
N LEU A 331 10.66 1.17 -38.01
CA LEU A 331 10.01 2.16 -38.88
C LEU A 331 10.73 3.51 -38.90
N LEU A 332 11.42 3.85 -37.83
CA LEU A 332 12.18 5.11 -37.71
C LEU A 332 13.58 5.01 -38.33
N GLN A 333 14.05 3.82 -38.71
CA GLN A 333 15.39 3.64 -39.28
C GLN A 333 15.55 4.39 -40.60
N GLY A 334 16.63 5.18 -40.70
CA GLY A 334 17.01 5.90 -41.93
C GLY A 334 16.27 7.21 -42.20
N ASP A 335 15.17 7.49 -41.50
CA ASP A 335 14.44 8.76 -41.64
C ASP A 335 15.07 9.86 -40.76
N SER A 336 15.55 10.94 -41.36
CA SER A 336 16.20 12.06 -40.65
C SER A 336 15.31 13.28 -40.42
N SER A 337 14.01 13.19 -40.72
CA SER A 337 13.04 14.27 -40.52
C SER A 337 12.92 14.66 -39.04
N GLY A 338 12.53 15.91 -38.78
CA GLY A 338 12.35 16.40 -37.40
C GLY A 338 11.33 15.58 -36.59
N GLN A 339 10.25 15.12 -37.24
CA GLN A 339 9.25 14.26 -36.61
C GLN A 339 9.82 12.86 -36.29
N ALA A 340 10.59 12.24 -37.19
CA ALA A 340 11.26 10.98 -36.90
C ALA A 340 12.28 11.11 -35.76
N ARG A 341 13.02 12.22 -35.70
CA ARG A 341 13.93 12.56 -34.59
C ARG A 341 13.18 12.67 -33.27
N ARG A 342 12.04 13.38 -33.24
CA ARG A 342 11.20 13.49 -32.04
C ARG A 342 10.65 12.13 -31.58
N LEU A 343 10.17 11.29 -32.50
CA LEU A 343 9.70 9.93 -32.16
C LEU A 343 10.83 9.03 -31.65
N ARG A 344 12.06 9.16 -32.19
CA ARG A 344 13.24 8.48 -31.64
C ARG A 344 13.58 8.99 -30.24
N ALA A 345 13.44 10.29 -29.98
CA ALA A 345 13.62 10.82 -28.63
C ALA A 345 12.60 10.21 -27.65
N ASP A 346 11.32 10.08 -28.01
CA ASP A 346 10.30 9.41 -27.17
C ASP A 346 10.66 7.92 -26.93
N LEU A 347 11.08 7.21 -27.98
CA LEU A 347 11.56 5.82 -27.85
C LEU A 347 12.72 5.70 -26.86
N LEU A 348 13.75 6.55 -27.01
CA LEU A 348 14.92 6.56 -26.13
C LEU A 348 14.56 6.96 -24.71
N ARG A 349 13.65 7.92 -24.54
CA ARG A 349 13.07 8.31 -23.24
C ARG A 349 12.40 7.10 -22.56
N ARG A 350 11.58 6.34 -23.29
CA ARG A 350 10.92 5.11 -22.79
C ARG A 350 11.92 4.01 -22.44
N ARG A 351 13.04 3.92 -23.16
CA ARG A 351 14.19 3.04 -22.86
C ARG A 351 15.12 3.60 -21.78
N ARG A 352 14.83 4.80 -21.24
CA ARG A 352 15.64 5.51 -20.24
C ARG A 352 17.05 5.87 -20.71
N ASP A 353 17.26 6.00 -22.02
CA ASP A 353 18.45 6.60 -22.61
C ASP A 353 18.27 8.12 -22.74
N GLY A 354 18.48 8.84 -21.64
CA GLY A 354 18.27 10.28 -21.63
C GLY A 354 19.31 11.08 -22.42
N ALA A 355 20.54 10.58 -22.54
CA ALA A 355 21.57 11.26 -23.33
C ALA A 355 21.24 11.17 -24.83
N GLY A 356 20.86 9.98 -25.30
CA GLY A 356 20.38 9.77 -26.67
C GLY A 356 19.11 10.58 -26.95
N ALA A 357 18.14 10.57 -26.03
CA ALA A 357 16.91 11.33 -26.20
C ALA A 357 17.14 12.85 -26.30
N LEU A 358 18.02 13.42 -25.46
CA LEU A 358 18.39 14.85 -25.56
C LEU A 358 19.07 15.18 -26.90
N ALA A 359 19.92 14.29 -27.41
CA ALA A 359 20.57 14.48 -28.69
C ALA A 359 19.55 14.46 -29.86
N GLU A 360 18.60 13.53 -29.83
CA GLU A 360 17.55 13.45 -30.84
C GLU A 360 16.58 14.65 -30.77
N LEU A 361 16.26 15.18 -29.58
CA LEU A 361 15.47 16.43 -29.44
C LEU A 361 16.20 17.65 -30.00
N ALA A 362 17.52 17.75 -29.79
CA ALA A 362 18.32 18.83 -30.35
C ALA A 362 18.30 18.78 -31.90
N LEU A 363 18.45 17.59 -32.48
CA LEU A 363 18.36 17.39 -33.94
C LEU A 363 16.94 17.64 -34.47
N ALA A 364 15.90 17.25 -33.74
CA ALA A 364 14.51 17.55 -34.11
C ALA A 364 14.28 19.06 -34.24
N ARG A 365 14.88 19.84 -33.34
CA ARG A 365 14.79 21.31 -33.30
C ARG A 365 15.43 21.99 -34.51
N GLU A 366 16.49 21.43 -35.07
CA GLU A 366 17.16 21.99 -36.26
C GLU A 366 16.27 21.98 -37.52
N GLY A 367 15.30 21.06 -37.58
CA GLY A 367 14.34 20.92 -38.68
C GLY A 367 12.89 21.30 -38.32
N ALA A 368 12.67 21.89 -37.14
CA ALA A 368 11.34 22.16 -36.59
C ALA A 368 10.76 23.51 -37.03
N ASP A 369 9.44 23.57 -37.23
CA ASP A 369 8.70 24.83 -37.31
C ASP A 369 8.73 25.53 -35.94
N PRO A 370 8.94 26.86 -35.85
CA PRO A 370 8.72 27.66 -34.65
C PRO A 370 7.46 27.32 -33.81
N ALA A 371 6.39 26.82 -34.43
CA ALA A 371 5.19 26.34 -33.74
C ALA A 371 5.47 25.15 -32.81
N SER A 372 6.35 24.22 -33.20
CA SER A 372 6.72 23.03 -32.43
C SER A 372 7.81 23.26 -31.38
N ALA A 373 8.40 24.45 -31.34
CA ALA A 373 9.48 24.77 -30.40
C ALA A 373 9.03 24.74 -28.93
N ALA A 374 7.76 25.06 -28.64
CA ALA A 374 7.23 24.99 -27.27
C ALA A 374 7.10 23.54 -26.79
N GLU A 375 6.54 22.67 -27.63
CA GLU A 375 6.43 21.23 -27.35
C GLU A 375 7.81 20.59 -27.12
N LEU A 376 8.80 20.90 -27.96
CA LEU A 376 10.17 20.41 -27.80
C LEU A 376 10.84 20.94 -26.51
N ASP A 377 10.59 22.20 -26.14
CA ASP A 377 11.07 22.77 -24.87
C ASP A 377 10.44 22.06 -23.67
N LEU A 378 9.16 21.68 -23.74
CA LEU A 378 8.47 20.95 -22.69
C LEU A 378 9.00 19.50 -22.57
N GLU A 379 9.13 18.79 -23.69
CA GLU A 379 9.69 17.42 -23.72
C GLU A 379 11.13 17.39 -23.19
N GLU A 380 11.95 18.37 -23.57
CA GLU A 380 13.31 18.53 -23.05
C GLU A 380 13.30 18.85 -21.55
N ALA A 381 12.38 19.71 -21.08
CA ALA A 381 12.26 20.03 -19.67
C ALA A 381 11.90 18.80 -18.82
N GLU A 382 10.88 18.03 -19.22
CA GLU A 382 10.49 16.80 -18.53
C GLU A 382 11.62 15.78 -18.49
N LEU A 383 12.33 15.60 -19.61
CA LEU A 383 13.48 14.71 -19.67
C LEU A 383 14.61 15.17 -18.74
N ARG A 384 14.86 16.48 -18.68
CA ARG A 384 15.87 17.05 -17.77
C ARG A 384 15.47 16.91 -16.30
N ILE A 385 14.19 17.03 -15.95
CA ILE A 385 13.68 16.70 -14.62
C ILE A 385 14.01 15.24 -14.29
N ALA A 386 13.65 14.32 -15.19
CA ALA A 386 13.90 12.90 -15.02
C ALA A 386 15.40 12.54 -14.84
N LEU A 387 16.29 13.35 -15.43
CA LEU A 387 17.75 13.24 -15.30
C LEU A 387 18.33 13.97 -14.08
N GLY A 388 17.52 14.59 -13.22
CA GLY A 388 17.97 15.39 -12.08
C GLY A 388 18.62 16.73 -12.47
N GLN A 389 18.38 17.22 -13.68
CA GLN A 389 18.91 18.49 -14.21
C GLN A 389 17.92 19.64 -13.98
N ALA A 390 17.51 19.82 -12.71
CA ALA A 390 16.43 20.71 -12.31
C ALA A 390 16.64 22.17 -12.77
N LYS A 391 17.89 22.66 -12.78
CA LYS A 391 18.21 24.04 -13.17
C LYS A 391 17.97 24.29 -14.66
N GLU A 392 18.38 23.37 -15.52
CA GLU A 392 18.16 23.42 -16.96
C GLU A 392 16.66 23.30 -17.28
N ALA A 393 15.97 22.33 -16.67
CA ALA A 393 14.53 22.17 -16.80
C ALA A 393 13.78 23.44 -16.39
N GLY A 394 14.06 24.00 -15.22
CA GLY A 394 13.39 25.21 -14.72
C GLY A 394 13.60 26.44 -15.60
N ARG A 395 14.70 26.52 -16.36
CA ARG A 395 14.90 27.59 -17.36
C ARG A 395 13.97 27.44 -18.56
N LEU A 396 13.76 26.21 -19.04
CA LEU A 396 12.83 25.92 -20.13
C LEU A 396 11.38 26.16 -19.69
N LEU A 397 10.99 25.65 -18.51
CA LEU A 397 9.64 25.80 -17.99
C LEU A 397 9.26 27.26 -17.75
N ARG A 398 10.16 28.09 -17.17
CA ARG A 398 9.89 29.53 -17.01
C ARG A 398 9.67 30.23 -18.35
N ARG A 399 10.46 29.88 -19.38
CA ARG A 399 10.29 30.42 -20.72
C ARG A 399 8.94 30.03 -21.33
N LEU A 400 8.50 28.79 -21.12
CA LEU A 400 7.19 28.33 -21.57
C LEU A 400 6.06 29.09 -20.88
N ALA A 401 6.14 29.25 -19.56
CA ALA A 401 5.17 30.01 -18.79
C ALA A 401 5.11 31.49 -19.21
N GLU A 402 6.26 32.12 -19.49
CA GLU A 402 6.32 33.51 -20.00
C GLU A 402 5.75 33.67 -21.41
N ARG A 403 5.88 32.63 -22.25
CA ARG A 403 5.34 32.64 -23.63
C ARG A 403 3.81 32.53 -23.65
N GLY A 404 3.24 31.81 -22.68
CA GLY A 404 1.84 31.38 -22.69
C GLY A 404 1.54 30.37 -23.80
N GLY A 405 0.35 29.77 -23.78
CA GLY A 405 -0.08 28.79 -24.79
C GLY A 405 -0.55 27.47 -24.19
N ALA A 406 -0.52 26.41 -24.99
CA ALA A 406 -1.01 25.09 -24.59
C ALA A 406 -0.11 24.40 -23.53
N GLU A 407 1.18 24.72 -23.53
CA GLU A 407 2.19 24.14 -22.63
C GLU A 407 2.27 24.85 -21.27
N ASP A 408 1.61 26.00 -21.12
CA ASP A 408 1.68 26.83 -19.91
C ASP A 408 1.20 26.07 -18.66
N ALA A 409 0.09 25.33 -18.78
CA ALA A 409 -0.42 24.49 -17.70
C ALA A 409 0.61 23.44 -17.22
N ALA A 410 1.30 22.79 -18.17
CA ALA A 410 2.34 21.81 -17.87
C ALA A 410 3.55 22.47 -17.21
N ALA A 411 3.97 23.62 -17.75
CA ALA A 411 5.08 24.39 -17.22
C ALA A 411 4.82 24.86 -15.78
N GLY A 412 3.62 25.37 -15.51
CA GLY A 412 3.18 25.77 -14.18
C GLY A 412 3.18 24.60 -13.18
N TYR A 413 2.66 23.44 -13.58
CA TYR A 413 2.63 22.24 -12.73
C TYR A 413 4.05 21.79 -12.35
N TRP A 414 4.94 21.64 -13.34
CA TRP A 414 6.32 21.19 -13.11
C TRP A 414 7.16 22.21 -12.32
N LEU A 415 6.91 23.51 -12.49
CA LEU A 415 7.53 24.54 -11.65
C LEU A 415 7.07 24.44 -10.19
N GLY A 416 5.78 24.09 -9.96
CA GLY A 416 5.26 23.79 -8.63
C GLY A 416 5.94 22.56 -8.02
N ALA A 417 6.05 21.47 -8.77
CA ALA A 417 6.75 20.26 -8.33
C ALA A 417 8.23 20.52 -7.98
N GLN A 418 8.94 21.33 -8.78
CA GLN A 418 10.32 21.74 -8.45
C GLN A 418 10.41 22.65 -7.23
N ALA A 419 9.41 23.48 -6.96
CA ALA A 419 9.35 24.27 -5.73
C ALA A 419 9.17 23.37 -4.51
N TRP A 420 8.31 22.36 -4.63
CA TRP A 420 8.12 21.35 -3.59
C TRP A 420 9.40 20.58 -3.25
N GLU A 421 10.12 20.07 -4.26
CA GLU A 421 11.42 19.36 -4.08
C GLU A 421 12.47 20.21 -3.35
N ARG A 422 12.36 21.54 -3.46
CA ARG A 422 13.24 22.51 -2.77
C ARG A 422 12.72 22.94 -1.40
N GLU A 423 11.71 22.24 -0.86
CA GLU A 423 11.04 22.53 0.40
C GLU A 423 10.37 23.93 0.44
N ASP A 424 9.99 24.48 -0.73
CA ASP A 424 9.26 25.76 -0.88
C ASP A 424 7.77 25.49 -1.15
N GLN A 425 7.06 25.07 -0.11
CA GLN A 425 5.65 24.68 -0.18
C GLN A 425 4.75 25.83 -0.63
N GLU A 426 5.00 27.06 -0.14
CA GLU A 426 4.19 28.21 -0.52
C GLU A 426 4.29 28.50 -2.02
N GLU A 427 5.48 28.42 -2.62
CA GLU A 427 5.62 28.58 -4.07
C GLU A 427 4.96 27.43 -4.84
N ALA A 428 5.11 26.19 -4.37
CA ALA A 428 4.48 25.03 -4.99
C ALA A 428 2.95 25.21 -5.07
N GLU A 429 2.33 25.53 -3.93
CA GLU A 429 0.89 25.75 -3.84
C GLU A 429 0.42 26.94 -4.68
N ARG A 430 1.15 28.07 -4.66
CA ARG A 430 0.83 29.23 -5.50
C ARG A 430 0.81 28.87 -6.98
N ARG A 431 1.79 28.08 -7.43
CA ARG A 431 1.89 27.64 -8.84
C ARG A 431 0.73 26.73 -9.20
N TRP A 432 0.44 25.72 -8.38
CA TRP A 432 -0.67 24.79 -8.62
C TRP A 432 -2.03 25.47 -8.63
N ARG A 433 -2.31 26.37 -7.67
CA ARG A 433 -3.54 27.19 -7.69
C ARG A 433 -3.62 28.09 -8.93
N GLY A 434 -2.49 28.58 -9.43
CA GLY A 434 -2.41 29.32 -10.70
C GLY A 434 -2.85 28.47 -11.89
N VAL A 435 -2.29 27.26 -12.03
CA VAL A 435 -2.65 26.31 -13.10
C VAL A 435 -4.14 25.97 -13.05
N ILE A 436 -4.70 25.71 -11.87
CA ILE A 436 -6.12 25.42 -11.68
C ILE A 436 -7.00 26.57 -12.16
N ARG A 437 -6.65 27.80 -11.79
CA ARG A 437 -7.43 29.00 -12.13
C ARG A 437 -7.41 29.30 -13.62
N GLU A 438 -6.25 29.14 -14.26
CA GLU A 438 -6.02 29.56 -15.63
C GLU A 438 -6.37 28.46 -16.64
N HIS A 439 -6.24 27.19 -16.26
CA HIS A 439 -6.39 26.03 -17.15
C HIS A 439 -7.21 24.89 -16.52
N PRO A 440 -8.43 25.11 -16.00
CA PRO A 440 -9.19 24.12 -15.22
C PRO A 440 -9.54 22.83 -15.97
N ASP A 441 -9.62 22.88 -17.30
CA ASP A 441 -9.89 21.71 -18.14
C ASP A 441 -8.62 20.96 -18.57
N SER A 442 -7.45 21.44 -18.17
CA SER A 442 -6.18 20.76 -18.42
C SER A 442 -5.95 19.63 -17.42
N ARG A 443 -5.41 18.51 -17.89
CA ARG A 443 -4.94 17.42 -17.03
C ARG A 443 -3.98 17.89 -15.93
N TRP A 444 -3.23 18.96 -16.19
CA TRP A 444 -2.27 19.52 -15.26
C TRP A 444 -2.95 20.28 -14.12
N ALA A 445 -4.14 20.84 -14.35
CA ALA A 445 -4.99 21.37 -13.29
C ALA A 445 -5.59 20.25 -12.43
N TRP A 446 -5.96 19.12 -13.04
CA TRP A 446 -6.47 17.96 -12.30
C TRP A 446 -5.40 17.35 -11.41
N LEU A 447 -4.17 17.20 -11.94
CA LEU A 447 -2.99 16.82 -11.18
C LEU A 447 -2.70 17.82 -10.06
N ALA A 448 -2.60 19.12 -10.38
CA ALA A 448 -2.36 20.17 -9.39
C ALA A 448 -3.41 20.15 -8.24
N ALA A 449 -4.68 19.89 -8.57
CA ALA A 449 -5.74 19.76 -7.57
C ALA A 449 -5.57 18.48 -6.73
N ALA A 450 -5.16 17.37 -7.35
CA ALA A 450 -4.81 16.16 -6.61
C ALA A 450 -3.62 16.39 -5.67
N GLU A 451 -2.60 17.14 -6.09
CA GLU A 451 -1.44 17.45 -5.25
C GLU A 451 -1.84 18.30 -4.03
N LEU A 452 -2.62 19.37 -4.23
CA LEU A 452 -3.09 20.24 -3.14
C LEU A 452 -3.92 19.50 -2.09
N ARG A 453 -4.55 18.37 -2.48
CA ARG A 453 -5.38 17.54 -1.60
C ARG A 453 -4.67 16.32 -1.04
N SER A 454 -3.51 15.98 -1.59
CA SER A 454 -2.88 14.70 -1.31
C SER A 454 -2.38 14.63 0.14
N THR A 455 -2.90 13.67 0.89
CA THR A 455 -2.36 13.27 2.19
C THR A 455 -1.02 12.54 2.04
N ALA A 456 -0.62 12.13 0.83
CA ALA A 456 0.69 11.53 0.55
C ALA A 456 1.83 12.52 0.85
N PHE A 457 1.62 13.83 0.71
CA PHE A 457 2.57 14.84 1.19
C PHE A 457 2.72 14.84 2.72
N GLY A 458 1.70 14.36 3.43
CA GLY A 458 1.76 14.10 4.87
C GLY A 458 2.39 12.74 5.22
N LEU A 459 2.28 11.71 4.37
CA LEU A 459 2.81 10.37 4.63
C LEU A 459 4.26 10.17 4.17
N THR A 460 4.70 10.91 3.15
CA THR A 460 6.12 11.07 2.79
C THR A 460 6.51 12.52 3.05
N PRO A 461 7.18 12.83 4.19
CA PRO A 461 7.51 14.20 4.63
C PRO A 461 8.39 15.02 3.68
N ASP A 462 8.78 14.40 2.58
CA ASP A 462 10.00 14.65 1.83
C ASP A 462 9.65 14.86 0.31
N GLY A 463 8.35 14.75 -0.08
CA GLY A 463 7.84 15.04 -1.44
C GLY A 463 8.14 13.99 -2.51
N PRO A 464 7.52 14.05 -3.70
CA PRO A 464 7.80 13.09 -4.79
C PRO A 464 9.20 13.31 -5.39
N ASP A 465 9.91 12.22 -5.65
CA ASP A 465 11.16 12.27 -6.42
C ASP A 465 10.83 12.32 -7.91
N LEU A 466 11.19 13.43 -8.56
CA LEU A 466 10.83 13.66 -9.97
C LEU A 466 11.79 12.95 -10.95
N ARG A 467 12.86 12.32 -10.44
CA ARG A 467 13.87 11.64 -11.25
C ARG A 467 13.38 10.27 -11.71
N TRP A 468 13.98 9.74 -12.78
CA TRP A 468 13.75 8.35 -13.12
C TRP A 468 14.24 7.42 -12.01
N PRO A 469 13.46 6.38 -11.68
CA PRO A 469 13.96 5.32 -10.82
C PRO A 469 15.21 4.68 -11.42
N ALA A 470 16.21 4.44 -10.57
CA ALA A 470 17.44 3.76 -10.98
C ALA A 470 17.09 2.39 -11.62
N PRO A 471 17.75 1.98 -12.73
CA PRO A 471 17.42 0.72 -13.42
C PRO A 471 17.38 -0.52 -12.52
N PRO A 472 18.29 -0.71 -11.54
CA PRO A 472 18.22 -1.83 -10.61
C PRO A 472 16.93 -1.87 -9.78
N ARG A 473 16.33 -0.71 -9.44
CA ARG A 473 15.09 -0.67 -8.65
C ARG A 473 13.88 -1.14 -9.45
N LEU A 474 13.77 -0.73 -10.71
CA LEU A 474 12.72 -1.25 -11.59
C LEU A 474 12.94 -2.74 -11.90
N ALA A 475 14.20 -3.17 -12.03
CA ALA A 475 14.51 -4.60 -12.17
C ALA A 475 14.06 -5.43 -10.95
N ALA A 476 14.11 -4.86 -9.74
CA ALA A 476 13.69 -5.54 -8.52
C ALA A 476 12.17 -5.82 -8.46
N LEU A 477 11.35 -5.11 -9.23
CA LEU A 477 9.91 -5.39 -9.35
C LEU A 477 9.59 -6.52 -10.34
N ARG A 478 10.52 -6.83 -11.25
CA ARG A 478 10.26 -7.83 -12.30
C ARG A 478 10.03 -9.21 -11.70
N VAL A 479 9.19 -9.98 -12.39
CA VAL A 479 8.97 -11.39 -12.09
C VAL A 479 9.80 -12.21 -13.07
N PRO A 480 10.82 -12.97 -12.61
CA PRO A 480 11.60 -13.86 -13.47
C PRO A 480 10.70 -14.88 -14.17
N GLU A 481 11.04 -15.20 -15.42
CA GLU A 481 10.30 -16.17 -16.22
C GLU A 481 10.68 -17.62 -15.87
N GLY A 482 9.74 -18.53 -16.09
CA GLY A 482 9.95 -19.97 -15.93
C GLY A 482 9.63 -20.48 -14.52
N GLN A 483 9.53 -21.80 -14.42
CA GLN A 483 9.33 -22.50 -13.15
C GLN A 483 10.68 -23.00 -12.62
N PRO A 484 10.88 -23.04 -11.29
CA PRO A 484 12.06 -23.68 -10.71
C PRO A 484 12.11 -25.15 -11.11
N ALA A 485 13.33 -25.70 -11.25
CA ALA A 485 13.53 -27.11 -11.53
C ALA A 485 12.93 -27.97 -10.40
N ALA A 486 11.98 -28.84 -10.74
CA ALA A 486 11.35 -29.73 -9.79
C ALA A 486 12.35 -30.76 -9.26
N GLY A 487 12.33 -31.01 -7.94
CA GLY A 487 13.14 -32.05 -7.30
C GLY A 487 14.63 -31.74 -7.14
N ALA A 488 15.06 -30.48 -7.33
CA ALA A 488 16.44 -30.07 -7.05
C ALA A 488 16.83 -30.39 -5.58
N PRO A 489 18.03 -30.94 -5.33
CA PRO A 489 18.55 -31.13 -3.97
C PRO A 489 18.55 -29.83 -3.16
N LEU A 490 18.28 -29.92 -1.86
CA LEU A 490 18.20 -28.73 -0.99
C LEU A 490 19.50 -27.91 -1.00
N GLU A 491 20.66 -28.56 -1.04
CA GLU A 491 21.96 -27.90 -1.13
C GLU A 491 22.10 -27.04 -2.41
N GLU A 492 21.62 -27.54 -3.55
CA GLU A 492 21.61 -26.77 -4.80
C GLU A 492 20.65 -25.58 -4.72
N VAL A 493 19.50 -25.76 -4.05
CA VAL A 493 18.53 -24.69 -3.80
C VAL A 493 19.15 -23.58 -2.96
N GLU A 494 19.77 -23.93 -1.84
CA GLU A 494 20.45 -22.99 -0.94
C GLU A 494 21.61 -22.29 -1.65
N SER A 495 22.43 -23.04 -2.40
CA SER A 495 23.56 -22.47 -3.14
C SER A 495 23.10 -21.46 -4.20
N ALA A 496 22.01 -21.74 -4.92
CA ALA A 496 21.45 -20.82 -5.90
C ALA A 496 20.90 -19.53 -5.23
N ALA A 497 20.22 -19.66 -4.09
CA ALA A 497 19.72 -18.52 -3.32
C ALA A 497 20.85 -17.63 -2.79
N VAL A 498 21.91 -18.24 -2.26
CA VAL A 498 23.11 -17.51 -1.80
C VAL A 498 23.78 -16.79 -2.97
N ALA A 499 23.95 -17.47 -4.11
CA ALA A 499 24.54 -16.86 -5.31
C ALA A 499 23.71 -15.66 -5.80
N TRP A 500 22.39 -15.77 -5.77
CA TRP A 500 21.49 -14.67 -6.13
C TRP A 500 21.64 -13.49 -5.17
N LEU A 501 21.64 -13.70 -3.85
CA LEU A 501 21.81 -12.61 -2.86
C LEU A 501 23.15 -11.90 -3.02
N LEU A 502 24.24 -12.65 -3.26
CA LEU A 502 25.57 -12.07 -3.51
C LEU A 502 25.58 -11.20 -4.77
N ALA A 503 24.90 -11.63 -5.84
CA ALA A 503 24.80 -10.87 -7.08
C ALA A 503 23.88 -9.64 -6.95
N ALA A 504 22.87 -9.70 -6.09
CA ALA A 504 21.91 -8.62 -5.86
C ALA A 504 22.41 -7.52 -4.91
N GLN A 505 23.51 -7.75 -4.17
CA GLN A 505 24.08 -6.76 -3.25
C GLN A 505 24.50 -5.49 -4.00
N GLN A 506 24.04 -4.33 -3.53
CA GLN A 506 24.40 -3.03 -4.08
C GLN A 506 25.83 -2.62 -3.68
N PRO A 507 26.47 -1.70 -4.41
CA PRO A 507 27.83 -1.25 -4.11
C PRO A 507 28.02 -0.68 -2.69
N ASP A 508 26.97 -0.15 -2.07
CA ASP A 508 27.00 0.38 -0.72
C ASP A 508 26.84 -0.70 0.38
N GLY A 509 26.56 -1.95 0.00
CA GLY A 509 26.35 -3.09 0.89
C GLY A 509 24.88 -3.43 1.18
N SER A 510 23.93 -2.62 0.69
CA SER A 510 22.48 -2.84 0.88
C SER A 510 21.87 -3.77 -0.18
N TRP A 511 20.60 -4.12 0.02
CA TRP A 511 19.75 -4.71 -1.02
C TRP A 511 18.56 -3.81 -1.30
N ILE A 512 18.06 -3.88 -2.52
CA ILE A 512 16.94 -3.06 -2.95
C ILE A 512 15.64 -3.52 -2.28
N SER A 513 14.90 -2.56 -1.73
CA SER A 513 13.50 -2.75 -1.31
C SER A 513 12.55 -2.22 -2.38
N PRO A 514 11.45 -2.93 -2.72
CA PRO A 514 10.41 -2.38 -3.59
C PRO A 514 9.83 -1.05 -3.08
N THR A 515 9.82 -0.85 -1.76
CA THR A 515 9.37 0.40 -1.11
C THR A 515 10.23 1.60 -1.48
N GLU A 516 11.46 1.40 -1.96
CA GLU A 516 12.32 2.49 -2.44
C GLU A 516 11.76 3.20 -3.68
N LEU A 517 10.73 2.64 -4.34
CA LEU A 517 10.03 3.30 -5.44
C LEU A 517 8.93 4.26 -4.96
N SER A 518 8.43 4.05 -3.74
CA SER A 518 7.41 4.89 -3.10
C SER A 518 7.98 5.83 -2.03
N THR A 519 9.19 5.60 -1.53
CA THR A 519 9.86 6.50 -0.58
C THR A 519 10.64 7.58 -1.31
N ALA A 520 10.36 8.84 -1.00
CA ALA A 520 11.07 9.97 -1.55
C ALA A 520 11.59 10.91 -0.43
N PRO A 521 12.70 11.66 -0.66
CA PRO A 521 13.59 11.50 -1.80
C PRO A 521 14.28 10.14 -1.73
N TYR A 522 14.77 9.65 -2.87
CA TYR A 522 15.39 8.33 -2.96
C TYR A 522 16.61 8.11 -2.06
N GLU A 523 17.18 9.18 -1.50
CA GLU A 523 18.27 9.19 -0.53
C GLU A 523 17.83 9.16 0.94
N ALA A 524 16.52 9.20 1.19
CA ALA A 524 15.97 9.16 2.54
C ALA A 524 16.21 7.79 3.20
N THR A 525 16.13 7.75 4.53
CA THR A 525 16.31 6.48 5.25
C THR A 525 15.07 5.63 5.03
N ASP A 526 15.23 4.35 4.73
CA ASP A 526 14.11 3.41 4.56
C ASP A 526 14.27 2.29 5.59
N SER A 527 13.38 2.29 6.59
CA SER A 527 13.40 1.29 7.66
C SER A 527 13.19 -0.13 7.13
N ILE A 528 12.39 -0.30 6.07
CA ILE A 528 12.13 -1.60 5.44
C ILE A 528 13.39 -2.06 4.71
N LYS A 529 14.05 -1.17 3.93
CA LYS A 529 15.35 -1.45 3.32
C LYS A 529 16.41 -1.87 4.34
N ASP A 530 16.47 -1.17 5.48
CA ASP A 530 17.42 -1.47 6.54
C ASP A 530 17.12 -2.84 7.18
N ALA A 531 15.85 -3.19 7.35
CA ALA A 531 15.44 -4.51 7.85
C ALA A 531 15.86 -5.61 6.87
N ILE A 532 15.56 -5.43 5.58
CA ILE A 532 15.93 -6.37 4.50
C ILE A 532 17.44 -6.56 4.44
N SER A 533 18.21 -5.47 4.53
CA SER A 533 19.67 -5.53 4.48
C SER A 533 20.26 -6.25 5.70
N ALA A 534 19.66 -6.08 6.89
CA ALA A 534 20.03 -6.85 8.08
C ALA A 534 19.74 -8.34 7.91
N LEU A 535 18.55 -8.69 7.42
CA LEU A 535 18.16 -10.09 7.16
C LEU A 535 19.05 -10.76 6.11
N CYS A 536 19.39 -10.07 5.02
CA CYS A 536 20.33 -10.57 4.01
C CYS A 536 21.73 -10.79 4.61
N GLY A 537 22.22 -9.82 5.40
CA GLY A 537 23.49 -9.95 6.11
C GLY A 537 23.52 -11.14 7.07
N MET A 538 22.45 -11.37 7.83
CA MET A 538 22.29 -12.53 8.72
C MET A 538 22.29 -13.86 7.93
N ALA A 539 21.51 -13.94 6.85
CA ALA A 539 21.40 -15.15 6.03
C ALA A 539 22.74 -15.53 5.38
N LEU A 540 23.53 -14.54 4.92
CA LEU A 540 24.85 -14.76 4.36
C LEU A 540 25.89 -15.09 5.44
N LEU A 541 25.83 -14.44 6.61
CA LEU A 541 26.74 -14.73 7.72
C LEU A 541 26.60 -16.18 8.23
N ALA A 542 25.39 -16.75 8.15
CA ALA A 542 25.12 -18.14 8.50
C ALA A 542 25.72 -19.17 7.52
N GLN A 543 26.28 -18.74 6.38
CA GLN A 543 26.93 -19.62 5.40
C GLN A 543 28.39 -19.88 5.80
N ASP A 544 28.57 -20.71 6.83
CA ASP A 544 29.88 -21.03 7.41
C ASP A 544 30.92 -21.45 6.35
N GLY A 545 32.13 -20.93 6.49
CA GLY A 545 33.27 -21.30 5.62
C GLY A 545 33.29 -20.64 4.24
N ARG A 546 32.33 -19.77 3.90
CA ARG A 546 32.29 -19.03 2.63
C ARG A 546 32.73 -17.57 2.81
N GLU A 547 33.94 -17.27 2.36
CA GLU A 547 34.56 -15.94 2.53
C GLU A 547 33.78 -14.84 1.78
N GLU A 548 33.23 -15.16 0.61
CA GLU A 548 32.39 -14.24 -0.15
C GLU A 548 31.12 -13.83 0.62
N CYS A 549 30.50 -14.77 1.34
CA CYS A 549 29.32 -14.50 2.17
C CYS A 549 29.69 -13.68 3.41
N ARG A 550 30.82 -14.00 4.05
CA ARG A 550 31.34 -13.22 5.17
C ARG A 550 31.59 -11.77 4.76
N LYS A 551 32.24 -11.54 3.62
CA LYS A 551 32.51 -10.20 3.09
C LYS A 551 31.23 -9.43 2.76
N ALA A 552 30.25 -10.10 2.15
CA ALA A 552 28.96 -9.47 1.86
C ALA A 552 28.22 -9.07 3.15
N ALA A 553 28.28 -9.90 4.21
CA ALA A 553 27.76 -9.55 5.52
C ALA A 553 28.51 -8.36 6.16
N GLU A 554 29.84 -8.26 6.00
CA GLU A 554 30.62 -7.09 6.44
C GLU A 554 30.17 -5.81 5.75
N ASN A 555 29.92 -5.86 4.43
CA ASN A 555 29.41 -4.73 3.66
C ASN A 555 28.01 -4.32 4.16
N ALA A 556 27.13 -5.28 4.39
CA ALA A 556 25.79 -5.04 4.93
C ALA A 556 25.84 -4.34 6.30
N LEU A 557 26.76 -4.80 7.18
CA LEU A 557 26.96 -4.19 8.48
C LEU A 557 27.49 -2.75 8.36
N ALA A 558 28.41 -2.50 7.43
CA ALA A 558 28.93 -1.15 7.15
C ALA A 558 27.82 -0.21 6.64
N TYR A 559 26.96 -0.69 5.73
CA TYR A 559 25.78 0.02 5.26
C TYR A 559 24.86 0.41 6.42
N LEU A 560 24.46 -0.55 7.26
CA LEU A 560 23.51 -0.32 8.36
C LEU A 560 24.06 0.67 9.38
N MET A 561 25.35 0.60 9.69
CA MET A 561 25.99 1.59 10.57
C MET A 561 25.95 3.00 9.98
N ALA A 562 26.09 3.14 8.66
CA ALA A 562 25.96 4.42 7.98
C ALA A 562 24.50 4.89 7.91
N ALA A 563 23.55 3.98 7.65
CA ALA A 563 22.12 4.26 7.65
C ALA A 563 21.64 4.76 9.01
N ARG A 564 22.03 4.09 10.10
CA ARG A 564 21.72 4.53 11.46
C ARG A 564 22.28 5.90 11.80
N LEU A 565 23.49 6.21 11.34
CA LEU A 565 24.05 7.56 11.50
C LEU A 565 23.20 8.59 10.74
N ARG A 566 22.78 8.30 9.50
CA ARG A 566 21.89 9.17 8.72
C ARG A 566 20.55 9.39 9.43
N SER A 567 19.88 8.34 9.91
CA SER A 567 18.60 8.45 10.62
C SER A 567 18.71 9.28 11.90
N ARG A 568 19.86 9.25 12.58
CA ARG A 568 20.07 10.10 13.76
C ARG A 568 20.29 11.58 13.40
N LEU A 569 20.97 11.85 12.28
CA LEU A 569 21.28 13.21 11.84
C LEU A 569 20.08 13.89 11.17
N LYS A 570 19.28 13.12 10.44
CA LYS A 570 18.02 13.55 9.82
C LYS A 570 16.92 12.55 10.19
N PRO A 571 16.33 12.64 11.41
CA PRO A 571 15.19 11.81 11.77
C PRO A 571 14.02 12.09 10.84
N GLN A 572 13.46 11.05 10.24
CA GLN A 572 12.25 11.20 9.44
C GLN A 572 11.03 11.43 10.33
N SER A 573 10.13 12.29 9.86
CA SER A 573 8.80 12.37 10.42
C SER A 573 8.01 11.12 9.99
N ALA A 574 7.42 10.44 10.95
CA ALA A 574 6.53 9.30 10.70
C ALA A 574 5.21 9.65 11.38
N PRO A 575 4.32 10.42 10.72
CA PRO A 575 3.11 10.93 11.38
C PRO A 575 2.09 9.82 11.64
N PHE A 576 2.00 8.85 10.73
CA PHE A 576 1.00 7.78 10.80
C PHE A 576 1.61 6.41 11.15
N MET A 577 2.57 5.95 10.34
CA MET A 577 3.26 4.66 10.54
C MET A 577 4.78 4.82 10.65
N ASP A 578 5.37 4.12 11.59
CA ASP A 578 6.80 4.09 11.86
C ASP A 578 7.33 2.66 11.79
N TYR A 579 7.85 2.29 10.62
CA TYR A 579 8.42 0.96 10.39
C TYR A 579 9.80 0.75 11.03
N SER A 580 10.37 1.73 11.74
CA SER A 580 11.66 1.52 12.41
C SER A 580 11.57 0.47 13.52
N VAL A 581 10.42 0.34 14.21
CA VAL A 581 10.20 -0.75 15.20
C VAL A 581 10.16 -2.13 14.55
N TRP A 582 9.97 -2.22 13.23
CA TRP A 582 10.16 -3.48 12.51
C TRP A 582 11.63 -3.71 12.14
N SER A 583 12.36 -2.64 11.84
CA SER A 583 13.75 -2.70 11.37
C SER A 583 14.76 -2.96 12.49
N LEU A 584 14.62 -2.23 13.60
CA LEU A 584 15.51 -2.25 14.75
C LEU A 584 15.75 -3.67 15.33
N PRO A 585 14.76 -4.58 15.48
CA PRO A 585 15.02 -5.91 16.01
C PRO A 585 15.95 -6.73 15.11
N PHE A 586 15.81 -6.65 13.79
CA PHE A 586 16.71 -7.38 12.88
C PHE A 586 18.12 -6.77 12.85
N GLN A 587 18.24 -5.45 12.97
CA GLN A 587 19.54 -4.80 13.12
C GLN A 587 20.23 -5.20 14.43
N LEU A 588 19.49 -5.27 15.54
CA LEU A 588 20.00 -5.74 16.83
C LEU A 588 20.42 -7.21 16.76
N TRP A 589 19.59 -8.06 16.15
CA TRP A 589 19.89 -9.47 15.93
C TRP A 589 21.16 -9.62 15.10
N PHE A 590 21.29 -8.90 13.99
CA PHE A 590 22.47 -8.97 13.15
C PHE A 590 23.73 -8.47 13.87
N CYS A 591 23.62 -7.44 14.73
CA CYS A 591 24.74 -7.03 15.59
C CYS A 591 25.17 -8.16 16.55
N ALA A 592 24.22 -8.92 17.10
CA ALA A 592 24.51 -10.06 17.97
C ALA A 592 25.20 -11.20 17.20
N ASP A 593 24.72 -11.54 16.01
CA ASP A 593 25.34 -12.55 15.14
C ASP A 593 26.75 -12.13 14.69
N ALA A 594 26.93 -10.85 14.34
CA ALA A 594 28.23 -10.28 13.99
C ALA A 594 29.22 -10.34 15.16
N LEU A 595 28.78 -10.10 16.40
CA LEU A 595 29.63 -10.22 17.58
C LEU A 595 30.16 -11.65 17.77
N ASP A 596 29.30 -12.65 17.64
CA ASP A 596 29.67 -14.06 17.82
C ASP A 596 30.58 -14.54 16.68
N ALA A 597 30.30 -14.11 15.45
CA ALA A 597 31.13 -14.41 14.27
C ALA A 597 32.42 -13.57 14.20
N LYS A 598 32.67 -12.71 15.19
CA LYS A 598 33.82 -11.76 15.25
C LYS A 598 33.92 -10.91 13.97
N LEU A 599 32.77 -10.47 13.47
CA LEU A 599 32.61 -9.68 12.26
C LEU A 599 32.64 -8.19 12.62
N GLY A 600 33.78 -7.53 12.40
CA GLY A 600 33.96 -6.12 12.75
C GLY A 600 34.34 -5.86 14.22
N SER A 601 34.33 -4.58 14.62
CA SER A 601 34.80 -4.16 15.95
C SER A 601 33.75 -4.38 17.03
N ARG A 602 34.08 -5.18 18.05
CA ARG A 602 33.23 -5.41 19.25
C ARG A 602 32.76 -4.10 19.89
N ALA A 603 33.66 -3.12 20.04
CA ALA A 603 33.31 -1.82 20.63
C ALA A 603 32.31 -1.04 19.77
N ARG A 604 32.46 -1.10 18.45
CA ARG A 604 31.55 -0.42 17.51
C ARG A 604 30.18 -1.08 17.50
N LEU A 605 30.14 -2.41 17.44
CA LEU A 605 28.90 -3.20 17.50
C LEU A 605 28.16 -2.99 18.82
N ALA A 606 28.86 -3.00 19.96
CA ALA A 606 28.26 -2.74 21.26
C ALA A 606 27.64 -1.34 21.34
N LYS A 607 28.30 -0.32 20.75
CA LYS A 607 27.75 1.03 20.68
C LYS A 607 26.48 1.11 19.83
N VAL A 608 26.49 0.49 18.65
CA VAL A 608 25.32 0.45 17.76
C VAL A 608 24.16 -0.29 18.40
N ALA A 609 24.43 -1.43 19.05
CA ALA A 609 23.41 -2.19 19.79
C ALA A 609 22.84 -1.38 20.95
N ALA A 610 23.66 -0.62 21.70
CA ALA A 610 23.18 0.28 22.74
C ALA A 610 22.27 1.39 22.17
N ASP A 611 22.69 2.03 21.07
CA ASP A 611 21.88 3.05 20.39
C ASP A 611 20.52 2.48 19.91
N ILE A 612 20.49 1.22 19.45
CA ILE A 612 19.24 0.54 19.06
C ILE A 612 18.36 0.27 20.29
N LEU A 613 18.92 -0.27 21.37
CA LEU A 613 18.19 -0.56 22.61
C LEU A 613 17.58 0.72 23.23
N ASP A 614 18.34 1.82 23.23
CA ASP A 614 17.85 3.12 23.71
C ASP A 614 16.65 3.62 22.88
N GLU A 615 16.68 3.40 21.56
CA GLU A 615 15.58 3.77 20.68
C GLU A 615 14.35 2.88 20.85
N LEU A 616 14.55 1.57 20.97
CA LEU A 616 13.48 0.60 21.25
C LEU A 616 12.79 0.91 22.58
N GLU A 617 13.55 1.25 23.63
CA GLU A 617 12.99 1.61 24.92
C GLU A 617 12.12 2.86 24.84
N ARG A 618 12.55 3.89 24.08
CA ARG A 618 11.72 5.10 23.87
C ARG A 618 10.47 4.85 23.05
N LYS A 619 10.46 3.83 22.18
CA LYS A 619 9.34 3.48 21.30
C LYS A 619 8.43 2.41 21.91
N GLN A 620 8.78 1.84 23.06
CA GLN A 620 7.94 0.87 23.74
C GLN A 620 6.65 1.54 24.22
N MET A 621 5.52 0.94 23.88
CA MET A 621 4.19 1.47 24.16
C MET A 621 3.81 1.20 25.63
N PRO A 622 2.83 1.93 26.20
CA PRO A 622 2.38 1.70 27.58
C PRO A 622 1.94 0.25 27.88
N GLY A 623 1.46 -0.47 26.84
CA GLY A 623 1.12 -1.88 26.92
C GLY A 623 2.31 -2.87 26.97
N GLY A 624 3.54 -2.37 26.90
CA GLY A 624 4.77 -3.16 26.95
C GLY A 624 5.27 -3.67 25.59
N GLY A 625 4.48 -3.56 24.53
CA GLY A 625 4.88 -3.97 23.19
C GLY A 625 5.29 -2.79 22.30
N TRP A 626 5.38 -3.05 21.00
CA TRP A 626 5.67 -2.06 19.97
C TRP A 626 4.60 -2.09 18.89
N SER A 627 4.34 -0.94 18.28
CA SER A 627 3.39 -0.78 17.18
C SER A 627 4.03 0.06 16.09
N TYR A 628 3.84 -0.37 14.85
CA TYR A 628 4.20 0.44 13.70
C TYR A 628 3.17 1.54 13.44
N PHE A 629 1.98 1.53 14.08
CA PHE A 629 1.08 2.68 14.11
C PHE A 629 1.49 3.67 15.21
N ARG A 630 1.67 4.94 14.85
CA ARG A 630 1.99 6.05 15.76
C ARG A 630 0.79 6.93 16.08
N SER A 631 -0.09 7.13 15.11
CA SER A 631 -1.38 7.79 15.28
C SER A 631 -2.44 7.00 14.50
N THR A 632 -3.67 7.03 15.00
CA THR A 632 -4.83 6.48 14.30
C THR A 632 -5.61 7.55 13.52
N ASN A 633 -5.28 8.84 13.69
CA ASN A 633 -5.78 9.95 12.89
C ASN A 633 -4.67 11.02 12.72
N PRO A 634 -4.07 11.15 11.52
CA PRO A 634 -2.99 12.10 11.28
C PRO A 634 -3.46 13.58 11.22
N ALA A 635 -4.74 13.85 10.96
CA ALA A 635 -5.26 15.22 10.81
C ALA A 635 -5.50 15.94 12.15
N ALA A 636 -5.66 15.20 13.26
CA ALA A 636 -6.13 15.75 14.52
C ALA A 636 -5.03 16.12 15.55
N GLY A 637 -3.73 15.96 15.22
CA GLY A 637 -2.66 16.22 16.21
C GLY A 637 -2.73 15.29 17.44
N ASP A 638 -3.31 14.11 17.25
CA ASP A 638 -3.75 13.19 18.30
C ASP A 638 -2.63 12.62 19.17
N ALA A 639 -3.03 12.16 20.37
CA ALA A 639 -2.17 11.48 21.33
C ALA A 639 -1.50 10.22 20.73
N PRO A 640 -0.31 9.81 21.22
CA PRO A 640 0.39 8.62 20.74
C PRO A 640 -0.51 7.37 20.78
N ALA A 641 -0.44 6.53 19.74
CA ALA A 641 -1.16 5.26 19.71
C ALA A 641 -0.87 4.44 20.98
N THR A 642 -1.92 3.87 21.58
CA THR A 642 -1.84 3.00 22.77
C THR A 642 -1.84 1.51 22.40
N LEU A 643 -1.58 1.24 21.12
CA LEU A 643 -1.63 -0.08 20.48
C LEU A 643 -0.26 -0.74 20.54
N SER A 644 -0.23 -2.06 20.75
CA SER A 644 0.95 -2.90 20.56
C SER A 644 0.61 -4.03 19.60
N THR A 645 1.44 -4.25 18.59
CA THR A 645 1.23 -5.28 17.55
C THR A 645 1.93 -6.58 17.96
N SER A 646 1.23 -7.72 17.88
CA SER A 646 1.72 -9.01 18.39
C SER A 646 2.98 -9.51 17.69
N PHE A 647 3.01 -9.56 16.36
CA PHE A 647 4.14 -10.10 15.61
C PHE A 647 5.39 -9.20 15.66
N VAL A 648 5.22 -7.87 15.67
CA VAL A 648 6.32 -6.92 15.89
C VAL A 648 6.93 -7.14 17.28
N THR A 649 6.07 -7.18 18.31
CA THR A 649 6.53 -7.40 19.69
C THR A 649 7.23 -8.75 19.86
N ALA A 650 6.78 -9.80 19.17
CA ALA A 650 7.44 -11.10 19.21
C ALA A 650 8.81 -11.09 18.52
N ALA A 651 8.96 -10.38 17.40
CA ALA A 651 10.26 -10.18 16.74
C ALA A 651 11.25 -9.43 17.65
N GLU A 652 10.78 -8.40 18.35
CA GLU A 652 11.55 -7.67 19.37
C GLU A 652 12.02 -8.58 20.49
N VAL A 653 11.11 -9.36 21.11
CA VAL A 653 11.47 -10.33 22.15
C VAL A 653 12.56 -11.29 21.69
N LEU A 654 12.47 -11.83 20.47
CA LEU A 654 13.49 -12.73 19.93
C LEU A 654 14.84 -12.04 19.74
N ALA A 655 14.85 -10.80 19.22
CA ALA A 655 16.07 -10.01 19.05
C ALA A 655 16.71 -9.68 20.41
N LEU A 656 15.92 -9.31 21.42
CA LEU A 656 16.40 -9.03 22.79
C LEU A 656 16.99 -10.28 23.45
N VAL A 657 16.33 -11.44 23.29
CA VAL A 657 16.86 -12.72 23.80
C VAL A 657 18.18 -13.07 23.11
N ARG A 658 18.25 -12.92 21.79
CA ARG A 658 19.48 -13.18 21.02
C ARG A 658 20.62 -12.23 21.42
N ALA A 659 20.32 -10.94 21.60
CA ALA A 659 21.28 -9.94 22.06
C ALA A 659 21.86 -10.32 23.43
N ARG A 660 20.99 -10.76 24.37
CA ARG A 660 21.40 -11.28 25.68
C ARG A 660 22.35 -12.47 25.57
N GLN A 661 22.10 -13.39 24.65
CA GLN A 661 22.97 -14.54 24.40
C GLN A 661 24.35 -14.15 23.87
N ALA A 662 24.44 -13.10 23.03
CA ALA A 662 25.71 -12.55 22.53
C ALA A 662 26.45 -11.65 23.54
N GLY A 663 25.91 -11.49 24.76
CA GLY A 663 26.48 -10.64 25.81
C GLY A 663 26.22 -9.14 25.64
N ILE A 664 25.25 -8.75 24.82
CA ILE A 664 24.62 -7.42 24.87
C ILE A 664 23.57 -7.48 25.99
N ALA A 665 23.43 -6.46 26.84
CA ALA A 665 22.50 -6.50 27.98
C ALA A 665 21.28 -5.60 27.74
N PRO A 666 20.17 -6.10 27.14
CA PRO A 666 18.92 -5.36 27.08
C PRO A 666 18.38 -5.00 28.47
N PRO A 667 17.67 -3.86 28.61
CA PRO A 667 16.94 -3.54 29.83
C PRO A 667 15.95 -4.66 30.22
N ALA A 668 16.12 -5.24 31.40
CA ALA A 668 15.28 -6.36 31.85
C ALA A 668 13.79 -6.00 31.87
N ARG A 669 13.46 -4.77 32.34
CA ARG A 669 12.08 -4.26 32.37
C ARG A 669 11.41 -4.25 31.00
N MET A 670 12.19 -3.92 29.95
CA MET A 670 11.69 -3.82 28.59
C MET A 670 11.31 -5.19 28.05
N LEU A 671 12.15 -6.20 28.28
CA LEU A 671 11.85 -7.59 27.90
C LEU A 671 10.67 -8.16 28.69
N GLU A 672 10.61 -7.96 30.01
CA GLU A 672 9.50 -8.46 30.83
C GLU A 672 8.16 -7.83 30.42
N ALA A 673 8.11 -6.52 30.18
CA ALA A 673 6.91 -5.84 29.72
C ALA A 673 6.45 -6.33 28.34
N ALA A 674 7.38 -6.65 27.44
CA ALA A 674 7.06 -7.23 26.14
C ALA A 674 6.49 -8.65 26.25
N LEU A 675 7.01 -9.46 27.16
CA LEU A 675 6.47 -10.79 27.45
C LEU A 675 5.06 -10.69 28.07
N ASP A 676 4.84 -9.78 29.02
CA ASP A 676 3.51 -9.49 29.58
C ASP A 676 2.53 -9.07 28.47
N CYS A 677 2.98 -8.25 27.52
CA CYS A 677 2.21 -7.80 26.37
C CYS A 677 1.73 -8.98 25.49
N LEU A 678 2.65 -9.88 25.11
CA LEU A 678 2.32 -11.06 24.31
C LEU A 678 1.38 -12.03 25.05
N GLU A 679 1.55 -12.22 26.35
CA GLU A 679 0.64 -13.05 27.15
C GLU A 679 -0.77 -12.45 27.23
N ARG A 680 -0.90 -11.12 27.27
CA ARG A 680 -2.20 -10.43 27.24
C ARG A 680 -2.91 -10.54 25.90
N MET A 681 -2.17 -10.69 24.80
CA MET A 681 -2.73 -10.92 23.45
C MET A 681 -3.10 -12.39 23.18
N ARG A 682 -2.77 -13.30 24.10
CA ARG A 682 -3.06 -14.73 23.95
C ARG A 682 -4.52 -15.01 24.28
N GLU A 683 -5.22 -15.66 23.37
CA GLU A 683 -6.56 -16.19 23.61
C GLU A 683 -6.47 -17.66 24.05
N GLU A 684 -5.93 -18.50 23.18
CA GLU A 684 -5.67 -19.93 23.39
C GLU A 684 -4.28 -20.27 22.81
N PRO A 685 -3.68 -21.44 23.10
CA PRO A 685 -2.41 -21.83 22.49
C PRO A 685 -2.45 -21.73 20.96
N GLY A 686 -1.53 -20.92 20.39
CA GLY A 686 -1.46 -20.66 18.96
C GLY A 686 -2.48 -19.67 18.38
N SER A 687 -3.35 -19.08 19.21
CA SER A 687 -4.29 -18.02 18.83
C SER A 687 -3.94 -16.71 19.52
N TYR A 688 -3.75 -15.66 18.72
CA TYR A 688 -3.34 -14.34 19.21
C TYR A 688 -4.07 -13.21 18.50
N ALA A 689 -4.50 -12.24 19.30
CA ALA A 689 -4.96 -10.95 18.82
C ALA A 689 -3.87 -10.29 17.95
N TYR A 690 -4.31 -9.54 16.93
CA TYR A 690 -3.40 -8.76 16.10
C TYR A 690 -2.76 -7.61 16.89
N MET A 691 -3.57 -6.95 17.72
CA MET A 691 -3.12 -5.85 18.58
C MET A 691 -3.66 -5.97 20.00
N LEU A 692 -2.90 -5.41 20.93
CA LEU A 692 -3.33 -5.05 22.27
C LEU A 692 -3.57 -3.54 22.34
N ASP A 693 -4.78 -3.13 22.67
CA ASP A 693 -5.06 -1.75 23.06
C ASP A 693 -5.01 -1.60 24.59
N THR A 694 -4.30 -0.56 25.05
CA THR A 694 -4.25 -0.17 26.47
C THR A 694 -4.92 1.16 26.76
N GLY A 695 -5.49 1.80 25.74
CA GLY A 695 -6.33 2.98 25.82
C GLY A 695 -7.81 2.60 25.86
N GLN A 696 -8.58 3.16 24.94
CA GLN A 696 -10.04 3.22 25.07
C GLN A 696 -10.75 1.90 24.75
N LEU A 697 -10.12 1.01 23.97
CA LEU A 697 -10.66 -0.34 23.70
C LEU A 697 -10.14 -1.38 24.70
N ALA A 698 -9.52 -0.94 25.80
CA ALA A 698 -9.03 -1.84 26.85
C ALA A 698 -10.17 -2.74 27.37
N GLY A 699 -10.08 -4.03 27.07
CA GLY A 699 -11.07 -5.04 27.48
C GLY A 699 -11.88 -5.66 26.32
N GLN A 700 -11.83 -5.08 25.11
CA GLN A 700 -12.33 -5.78 23.93
C GLN A 700 -11.37 -6.92 23.58
N ARG A 701 -11.84 -8.16 23.73
CA ARG A 701 -11.09 -9.33 23.23
C ARG A 701 -11.33 -9.43 21.74
N ALA A 702 -10.25 -9.46 20.96
CA ALA A 702 -10.34 -9.98 19.61
C ALA A 702 -10.93 -11.40 19.67
N VAL A 703 -11.74 -11.73 18.68
CA VAL A 703 -12.18 -13.11 18.49
C VAL A 703 -11.17 -13.75 17.56
N PHE A 704 -10.73 -14.97 17.89
CA PHE A 704 -9.90 -15.79 17.01
C PHE A 704 -10.36 -15.69 15.55
N ASN A 705 -9.42 -15.37 14.67
CA ASN A 705 -9.57 -15.47 13.23
C ASN A 705 -8.50 -16.40 12.66
N ALA A 706 -8.83 -17.14 11.61
CA ALA A 706 -7.89 -18.04 10.95
C ALA A 706 -6.64 -17.33 10.39
N GLU A 707 -6.71 -16.02 10.17
CA GLU A 707 -5.56 -15.15 9.89
C GLU A 707 -4.47 -15.24 10.99
N ALA A 708 -4.84 -15.43 12.25
CA ALA A 708 -3.89 -15.53 13.37
C ALA A 708 -2.96 -16.76 13.29
N ALA A 709 -3.32 -17.77 12.50
CA ALA A 709 -2.57 -19.02 12.43
C ALA A 709 -1.13 -18.84 11.90
N GLY A 710 -0.87 -17.80 11.09
CA GLY A 710 0.48 -17.48 10.57
C GLY A 710 1.44 -16.98 11.66
N ARG A 711 0.96 -16.08 12.52
CA ARG A 711 1.74 -15.44 13.59
C ARG A 711 1.91 -16.30 14.86
N GLY A 712 1.05 -17.28 15.08
CA GLY A 712 1.06 -18.13 16.28
C GLY A 712 2.42 -18.78 16.59
N PRO A 713 3.06 -19.48 15.65
CA PRO A 713 4.37 -20.11 15.87
C PRO A 713 5.47 -19.14 16.32
N LEU A 714 5.53 -17.94 15.72
CA LEU A 714 6.48 -16.89 16.11
C LEU A 714 6.26 -16.46 17.57
N ILE A 715 5.02 -16.20 17.96
CA ILE A 715 4.72 -15.66 19.29
C ILE A 715 4.99 -16.72 20.36
N GLU A 716 4.63 -17.98 20.11
CA GLU A 716 4.94 -19.08 21.03
C GLU A 716 6.45 -19.34 21.12
N LEU A 717 7.19 -19.21 20.01
CA LEU A 717 8.66 -19.27 20.03
C LEU A 717 9.26 -18.13 20.87
N ALA A 718 8.76 -16.91 20.73
CA ALA A 718 9.20 -15.76 21.50
C ALA A 718 8.95 -15.96 23.00
N LEU A 719 7.77 -16.44 23.39
CA LEU A 719 7.44 -16.77 24.79
C LEU A 719 8.31 -17.91 25.32
N LEU A 720 8.53 -18.98 24.53
CA LEU A 720 9.39 -20.10 24.93
C LEU A 720 10.83 -19.64 25.21
N ARG A 721 11.45 -18.94 24.25
CA ARG A 721 12.83 -18.43 24.39
C ARG A 721 12.94 -17.31 25.42
N GLY A 722 11.84 -16.60 25.69
CA GLY A 722 11.69 -15.64 26.79
C GLY A 722 11.52 -16.28 28.17
N GLY A 723 11.33 -17.61 28.25
CA GLY A 723 11.16 -18.34 29.52
C GLY A 723 9.72 -18.39 30.05
N ARG A 724 8.72 -18.03 29.23
CA ARG A 724 7.28 -18.02 29.57
C ARG A 724 6.41 -18.90 28.64
N GLY A 725 7.04 -19.73 27.81
CA GLY A 725 6.37 -20.66 26.89
C GLY A 725 6.58 -22.13 27.28
N SER A 726 6.01 -23.03 26.49
CA SER A 726 6.26 -24.47 26.60
C SER A 726 6.27 -25.13 25.23
N VAL A 727 6.93 -26.28 25.11
CA VAL A 727 7.00 -27.06 23.86
C VAL A 727 5.59 -27.49 23.41
N GLU A 728 4.69 -27.77 24.35
CA GLU A 728 3.30 -28.13 24.08
C GLU A 728 2.55 -27.00 23.39
N ARG A 729 2.79 -25.76 23.79
CA ARG A 729 2.17 -24.59 23.17
C ARG A 729 2.74 -24.32 21.78
N VAL A 730 4.04 -24.49 21.60
CA VAL A 730 4.68 -24.44 20.28
C VAL A 730 4.08 -25.49 19.34
N ARG A 731 3.93 -26.74 19.81
CA ARG A 731 3.29 -27.82 19.05
C ARG A 731 1.87 -27.45 18.63
N ALA A 732 1.05 -26.95 19.57
CA ALA A 732 -0.32 -26.54 19.29
C ALA A 732 -0.39 -25.42 18.23
N ALA A 733 0.50 -24.44 18.30
CA ALA A 733 0.59 -23.38 17.29
C ALA A 733 0.99 -23.89 15.91
N LEU A 734 1.92 -24.85 15.83
CA LEU A 734 2.35 -25.46 14.57
C LEU A 734 1.29 -26.35 13.93
N GLU A 735 0.50 -27.05 14.73
CA GLU A 735 -0.66 -27.81 14.20
C GLU A 735 -1.72 -26.87 13.64
N ARG A 736 -2.06 -25.79 14.36
CA ARG A 736 -3.01 -24.77 13.89
C ARG A 736 -2.52 -24.06 12.62
N PHE A 737 -1.25 -23.67 12.57
CA PHE A 737 -0.63 -23.17 11.33
C PHE A 737 -0.82 -24.18 10.19
N GLY A 738 -0.62 -25.45 10.51
CA GLY A 738 -0.79 -26.58 9.63
C GLY A 738 -2.17 -26.75 9.00
N GLU A 739 -3.22 -26.47 9.76
CA GLU A 739 -4.63 -26.50 9.32
C GLU A 739 -4.93 -25.43 8.27
N HIS A 740 -4.22 -24.29 8.32
CA HIS A 740 -4.43 -23.16 7.42
C HIS A 740 -3.36 -23.01 6.33
N ALA A 741 -2.31 -23.83 6.35
CA ALA A 741 -1.15 -23.75 5.45
C ALA A 741 -1.54 -23.70 3.95
N ALA A 742 -2.52 -24.49 3.52
CA ALA A 742 -2.97 -24.50 2.13
C ALA A 742 -3.67 -23.19 1.71
N VAL A 743 -4.32 -22.49 2.65
CA VAL A 743 -4.94 -21.19 2.40
C VAL A 743 -3.87 -20.12 2.24
N PHE A 744 -2.85 -20.13 3.10
CA PHE A 744 -1.69 -19.25 3.01
C PHE A 744 -0.90 -19.46 1.72
N ASP A 745 -0.70 -20.71 1.29
CA ASP A 745 -0.02 -21.03 0.02
C ASP A 745 -0.70 -20.36 -1.18
N ARG A 746 -2.04 -20.33 -1.20
CA ARG A 746 -2.83 -19.66 -2.24
C ARG A 746 -2.74 -18.13 -2.21
N GLN A 747 -2.20 -17.53 -1.15
CA GLN A 747 -2.00 -16.08 -1.08
C GLN A 747 -0.63 -15.65 -1.64
N ARG A 748 0.32 -16.58 -1.83
CA ARG A 748 1.63 -16.25 -2.41
C ARG A 748 1.50 -15.52 -3.74
N GLY A 749 2.31 -14.49 -3.92
CA GLY A 749 2.46 -13.72 -5.15
C GLY A 749 1.54 -12.51 -5.24
N LYS A 750 0.47 -12.48 -4.44
CA LYS A 750 -0.57 -11.45 -4.50
C LYS A 750 -0.07 -10.06 -4.11
N ALA A 751 -0.48 -9.06 -4.89
CA ALA A 751 -0.25 -7.64 -4.62
C ALA A 751 -1.15 -7.12 -3.50
N LEU A 752 -2.44 -7.48 -3.53
CA LEU A 752 -3.39 -7.15 -2.46
C LEU A 752 -3.26 -8.09 -1.26
N MET A 753 -3.38 -7.52 -0.07
CA MET A 753 -3.27 -8.22 1.20
C MET A 753 -4.63 -8.72 1.69
N HIS A 754 -4.61 -9.69 2.62
CA HIS A 754 -5.79 -10.24 3.29
C HIS A 754 -6.87 -10.82 2.35
N ALA A 755 -6.45 -11.34 1.19
CA ALA A 755 -7.34 -11.94 0.18
C ALA A 755 -7.73 -13.40 0.49
N GLY A 756 -7.40 -13.93 1.68
CA GLY A 756 -7.91 -15.21 2.14
C GLY A 756 -9.39 -15.12 2.57
N PRO A 757 -10.13 -16.24 2.56
CA PRO A 757 -11.56 -16.26 2.88
C PRO A 757 -11.88 -15.75 4.29
N GLU A 758 -10.93 -15.85 5.22
CA GLU A 758 -11.06 -15.38 6.60
C GLU A 758 -10.02 -14.28 6.92
N GLY A 759 -9.55 -13.57 5.88
CA GLY A 759 -8.57 -12.49 6.01
C GLY A 759 -7.10 -12.94 6.02
N GLN A 760 -6.79 -14.21 5.75
CA GLN A 760 -5.41 -14.66 5.62
C GLN A 760 -4.67 -13.85 4.54
N GLY A 761 -3.49 -13.32 4.88
CA GLY A 761 -2.74 -12.41 4.01
C GLY A 761 -1.67 -13.08 3.15
N CYS A 762 -1.25 -12.38 2.10
CA CYS A 762 -0.06 -12.69 1.30
C CYS A 762 1.21 -12.03 1.86
N HIS A 763 1.06 -11.05 2.76
CA HIS A 763 2.18 -10.30 3.32
C HIS A 763 2.92 -11.19 4.31
N TYR A 764 4.26 -11.21 4.18
CA TYR A 764 5.15 -11.86 5.13
C TYR A 764 4.94 -13.39 5.26
N LEU A 765 4.47 -14.11 4.23
CA LEU A 765 4.38 -15.58 4.30
C LEU A 765 5.74 -16.24 4.60
N LEU A 766 6.82 -15.76 3.98
CA LEU A 766 8.16 -16.27 4.27
C LEU A 766 8.66 -15.89 5.67
N PHE A 767 8.09 -14.84 6.28
CA PHE A 767 8.30 -14.54 7.70
C PHE A 767 7.69 -15.64 8.56
N ASP A 768 6.39 -15.89 8.37
CA ASP A 768 5.64 -16.89 9.12
C ASP A 768 6.28 -18.27 8.93
N TYR A 769 6.69 -18.61 7.72
CA TYR A 769 7.34 -19.90 7.43
C TYR A 769 8.71 -20.03 8.10
N ALA A 770 9.53 -18.98 8.10
CA ALA A 770 10.83 -19.02 8.76
C ALA A 770 10.71 -19.16 10.28
N PHE A 771 9.78 -18.44 10.91
CA PHE A 771 9.59 -18.56 12.36
C PHE A 771 8.81 -19.81 12.76
N ALA A 772 7.94 -20.34 11.90
CA ALA A 772 7.38 -21.69 12.07
C ALA A 772 8.46 -22.77 11.94
N ALA A 773 9.44 -22.61 11.04
CA ALA A 773 10.59 -23.52 10.94
C ALA A 773 11.45 -23.49 12.20
N ALA A 774 11.78 -22.29 12.68
CA ALA A 774 12.50 -22.10 13.95
C ALA A 774 11.74 -22.69 15.15
N ALA A 775 10.41 -22.53 15.18
CA ALA A 775 9.56 -23.11 16.22
C ALA A 775 9.51 -24.64 16.14
N ALA A 776 9.44 -25.21 14.93
CA ALA A 776 9.48 -26.66 14.73
C ALA A 776 10.82 -27.27 15.18
N ALA A 777 11.92 -26.51 15.12
CA ALA A 777 13.22 -26.94 15.63
C ALA A 777 13.27 -27.07 17.16
N GLU A 778 12.34 -26.47 17.91
CA GLU A 778 12.23 -26.58 19.37
C GLU A 778 11.44 -27.83 19.82
N LEU A 779 10.75 -28.52 18.90
CA LEU A 779 10.03 -29.76 19.21
C LEU A 779 11.00 -30.93 19.50
N PRO A 780 10.55 -32.02 20.16
CA PRO A 780 11.32 -33.25 20.23
C PRO A 780 11.62 -33.79 18.83
N GLU A 781 12.80 -34.37 18.62
CA GLU A 781 13.28 -34.80 17.30
C GLU A 781 12.28 -35.69 16.54
N ALA A 782 11.62 -36.62 17.24
CA ALA A 782 10.64 -37.55 16.67
C ALA A 782 9.38 -36.86 16.08
N GLU A 783 9.13 -35.60 16.44
CA GLU A 783 7.94 -34.85 16.02
C GLU A 783 8.24 -33.83 14.90
N ARG A 784 9.53 -33.56 14.60
CA ARG A 784 9.91 -32.45 13.72
C ARG A 784 9.58 -32.68 12.24
N GLU A 785 9.77 -33.89 11.74
CA GLU A 785 9.76 -34.13 10.29
C GLU A 785 8.42 -33.81 9.58
N PRO A 786 7.24 -34.13 10.14
CA PRO A 786 5.98 -33.75 9.52
C PRO A 786 5.83 -32.23 9.33
N HIS A 787 6.26 -31.43 10.32
CA HIS A 787 6.27 -29.97 10.21
C HIS A 787 7.32 -29.52 9.20
N ARG A 788 8.52 -30.11 9.22
CA ARG A 788 9.61 -29.78 8.31
C ARG A 788 9.25 -30.03 6.85
N ALA A 789 8.68 -31.19 6.54
CA ALA A 789 8.28 -31.55 5.19
C ALA A 789 7.25 -30.57 4.62
N ARG A 790 6.23 -30.21 5.42
CA ARG A 790 5.22 -29.23 5.05
C ARG A 790 5.82 -27.84 4.81
N LEU A 791 6.58 -27.32 5.75
CA LEU A 791 7.21 -26.00 5.64
C LEU A 791 8.22 -25.94 4.48
N ARG A 792 8.97 -27.01 4.24
CA ARG A 792 9.88 -27.12 3.08
C ARG A 792 9.11 -26.99 1.78
N GLY A 793 7.96 -27.65 1.64
CA GLY A 793 7.08 -27.50 0.48
C GLY A 793 6.62 -26.05 0.27
N LEU A 794 6.15 -25.39 1.34
CA LEU A 794 5.69 -24.00 1.30
C LEU A 794 6.81 -23.02 0.91
N VAL A 795 7.99 -23.15 1.50
CA VAL A 795 9.16 -22.29 1.19
C VAL A 795 9.61 -22.51 -0.25
N LEU A 796 9.74 -23.77 -0.70
CA LEU A 796 10.18 -24.09 -2.06
C LEU A 796 9.20 -23.61 -3.14
N ALA A 797 7.91 -23.51 -2.82
CA ALA A 797 6.91 -22.99 -3.73
C ALA A 797 7.03 -21.47 -3.97
N CYS A 798 7.79 -20.73 -3.14
CA CYS A 798 8.13 -19.33 -3.35
C CYS A 798 9.36 -19.10 -4.26
N ARG A 799 10.00 -20.17 -4.75
CA ARG A 799 11.25 -20.10 -5.51
C ARG A 799 11.02 -19.72 -6.98
N SER A 800 11.88 -18.86 -7.53
CA SER A 800 11.95 -18.57 -8.97
C SER A 800 12.91 -19.51 -9.72
N ALA A 801 12.84 -19.52 -11.05
CA ALA A 801 13.79 -20.25 -11.89
C ALA A 801 15.25 -19.79 -11.70
N GLU A 802 15.47 -18.54 -11.34
CA GLU A 802 16.79 -17.94 -11.08
C GLU A 802 17.35 -18.28 -9.69
N GLY A 803 16.58 -18.95 -8.84
CA GLY A 803 17.01 -19.36 -7.49
C GLY A 803 16.67 -18.38 -6.37
N ALA A 804 16.09 -17.22 -6.68
CA ALA A 804 15.56 -16.28 -5.69
C ALA A 804 14.22 -16.75 -5.12
N PHE A 805 13.78 -16.16 -4.01
CA PHE A 805 12.48 -16.44 -3.40
C PHE A 805 11.69 -15.15 -3.20
N ARG A 806 10.37 -15.22 -3.37
CA ARG A 806 9.45 -14.12 -3.10
C ARG A 806 8.08 -14.65 -2.70
N ASP A 807 7.55 -14.13 -1.60
CA ASP A 807 6.17 -14.35 -1.16
C ASP A 807 5.22 -13.26 -1.65
N THR A 808 5.65 -12.00 -1.68
CA THR A 808 4.83 -10.86 -2.13
C THR A 808 5.69 -9.82 -2.90
N PRO A 809 5.13 -9.10 -3.89
CA PRO A 809 5.80 -7.96 -4.51
C PRO A 809 6.14 -6.82 -3.54
N ILE A 810 5.47 -6.73 -2.38
CA ILE A 810 5.65 -5.63 -1.42
C ILE A 810 7.04 -5.63 -0.79
N THR A 811 7.52 -6.79 -0.35
CA THR A 811 8.82 -6.95 0.33
C THR A 811 9.95 -7.37 -0.62
N GLY A 812 9.61 -7.96 -1.76
CA GLY A 812 10.53 -8.21 -2.87
C GLY A 812 11.45 -9.42 -2.71
N TRP A 813 12.32 -9.62 -3.71
CA TRP A 813 13.14 -10.82 -3.86
C TRP A 813 14.26 -10.96 -2.82
N ALA A 814 14.88 -9.85 -2.41
CA ALA A 814 15.98 -9.88 -1.42
C ALA A 814 15.47 -10.34 -0.05
N TYR A 815 14.37 -9.73 0.40
CA TYR A 815 13.66 -10.14 1.62
C TYR A 815 13.29 -11.64 1.58
N GLY A 816 12.57 -12.05 0.52
CA GLY A 816 12.08 -13.42 0.41
C GLY A 816 13.22 -14.43 0.39
N THR A 817 14.31 -14.14 -0.33
CA THR A 817 15.48 -15.02 -0.41
C THR A 817 16.20 -15.15 0.94
N ALA A 818 16.38 -14.05 1.68
CA ALA A 818 16.97 -14.09 3.01
C ALA A 818 16.13 -14.91 4.01
N MET A 819 14.81 -14.72 3.98
CA MET A 819 13.88 -15.45 4.85
C MET A 819 13.78 -16.94 4.47
N ALA A 820 13.80 -17.25 3.18
CA ALA A 820 13.84 -18.64 2.70
C ALA A 820 15.11 -19.35 3.19
N LEU A 821 16.30 -18.74 3.00
CA LEU A 821 17.56 -19.32 3.50
C LEU A 821 17.53 -19.58 5.00
N ARG A 822 16.97 -18.64 5.77
CA ARG A 822 16.78 -18.81 7.21
C ARG A 822 15.86 -19.98 7.54
N ALA A 823 14.71 -20.08 6.86
CA ALA A 823 13.79 -21.20 7.04
C ALA A 823 14.47 -22.53 6.70
N LEU A 824 15.15 -22.62 5.55
CA LEU A 824 15.81 -23.84 5.08
C LEU A 824 16.88 -24.34 6.07
N ALA A 825 17.62 -23.44 6.71
CA ALA A 825 18.60 -23.78 7.74
C ALA A 825 17.96 -24.53 8.93
N ASP A 826 16.79 -24.10 9.42
CA ASP A 826 16.06 -24.75 10.52
C ASP A 826 15.35 -26.06 10.07
N LEU A 827 15.05 -26.16 8.78
CA LEU A 827 14.39 -27.32 8.14
C LEU A 827 15.36 -28.42 7.71
N ALA A 828 16.66 -28.16 7.73
CA ALA A 828 17.69 -29.13 7.42
C ALA A 828 17.70 -30.27 8.46
N PRO A 829 17.97 -31.53 8.05
CA PRO A 829 18.24 -32.59 9.00
C PRO A 829 19.46 -32.21 9.87
N PRO A 830 19.56 -32.73 11.11
CA PRO A 830 20.74 -32.52 11.95
C PRO A 830 22.00 -32.91 11.16
N ARG A 831 22.99 -32.02 11.10
CA ARG A 831 24.28 -32.25 10.43
C ARG A 831 25.20 -33.14 11.26
#